data_AF-E2AQI2-F1
#
_entry.id   AF-E2AQI2-F1
#
_cell.length_a   1.000
_cell.length_b   1.000
_cell.length_c   1.000
_cell.angle_alpha   90.00
_cell.angle_beta   90.00
_cell.angle_gamma   90.00
#
_symmetry.space_group_name_H-M   'P 1'
#
loop_
_entity.id
_entity.type
_entity.pdbx_description
1 polymer ?
#
loop_
_entity_poly.entity_id
_entity_poly.type
_entity_poly.pdbx_seq_one_letter_code
_entity_poly.pdbx_strand_id
1 'polypeptide(L)'
;MNGKLKNGKPIIYQIKDVKNMQLKPVDLSVTSELLYKMTDLIETYETKIRNLTIQESNSNNVTYNLLHDNISQPHPILGEMNYTDIDNRNKILKQRLLEKHTNEDVSLPITEFRDEILSKLENNQVLLIEGDTGCGKTTQVPQFIMDNFAQNENATDCNILVSQPRRISAISLADRIAHERGEKVGDVVGFQVRLEQVLPRGLGGILFCTTGILLRKLQSNPNLEGCSHVILDEAHERHIDTDMLMILLKRALKQNPNLKVLIMSATINAHMFQKYFNCAAVKVPGRLYPVKMHFLEDIATLPNIQKYRIFDRYINDDERLSVDFGKVVQVIRWISHNKPPGAILCFLPGWNEITKVQNMLEYFPLETEKQLILPIHSKVSHNEQRKIFEHISADTRKIILATDIAETGITVSDVIYVIDSAIRKESRWDENKDLLCISNRWVSQANIHQRKGRAGRVKPGESYHLITKAEYQKLEPHPIPQVLCNPLEKVVLDTKTYTNETAENFLSNLLEPPKPVSIRKAVENLINLGVLDDEENLTALGRRIALFPTHPKFSKALVYSSIFNCIHPIVTITSVFSGESNLFYGVLDHKSEIRTNKKLYHPSSDHIALAWIYKQWCKHNTISTHLIPKFCKQMRIRQNRMEVLNQIRNTFIHQLIHCRLLNKNCTYDNFNDVTNKYENNDELVQALLYSATQQLIEHKDIGFKNGILRKGVNELRIHRALAVISGESVNYKRKDWPTPYLTYFNGAHCEMRRSIVVRETSMLSPLSVLLFSQGDIQCYEQNDGRIEITIKINQSQTLRFSCDNETANVLLEFRNIMWSLVQYSLEKQGINDYTNLNTKQIFEYKDKLLEIVSEILCKSSESIENDKVSMA
;
A
#
# COMPACT_ATOMS: atom_id res chain seq x y z
N MET A 1 -27.60 -42.78 16.33
CA MET A 1 -26.35 -42.63 17.12
C MET A 1 -25.53 -41.50 16.51
N ASN A 2 -25.14 -40.48 17.29
CA ASN A 2 -24.51 -39.23 16.79
C ASN A 2 -23.09 -39.37 16.20
N GLY A 3 -22.66 -40.58 15.79
CA GLY A 3 -21.33 -40.83 15.21
C GLY A 3 -20.14 -40.51 16.12
N LYS A 4 -20.39 -40.23 17.41
CA LYS A 4 -19.37 -39.79 18.40
C LYS A 4 -18.80 -40.93 19.24
N LEU A 5 -19.48 -42.08 19.24
CA LEU A 5 -19.13 -43.24 20.05
C LEU A 5 -19.09 -44.48 19.15
N LYS A 6 -18.05 -45.29 19.28
CA LYS A 6 -17.99 -46.65 18.75
C LYS A 6 -17.96 -47.59 19.96
N ASN A 7 -18.99 -48.43 20.10
CA ASN A 7 -19.17 -49.33 21.25
C ASN A 7 -19.17 -48.61 22.61
N GLY A 8 -19.85 -47.46 22.72
CA GLY A 8 -19.94 -46.69 23.97
C GLY A 8 -18.67 -45.92 24.36
N LYS A 9 -17.58 -46.02 23.59
CA LYS A 9 -16.33 -45.29 23.81
C LYS A 9 -16.14 -44.16 22.78
N PRO A 10 -15.50 -43.03 23.15
CA PRO A 10 -15.15 -41.97 22.21
C PRO A 10 -14.36 -42.53 21.03
N ILE A 11 -14.71 -42.10 19.81
CA ILE A 11 -13.91 -42.42 18.62
C ILE A 11 -12.59 -41.67 18.71
N ILE A 12 -11.49 -42.41 18.83
CA ILE A 12 -10.12 -41.87 18.82
C ILE A 12 -9.59 -42.02 17.39
N TYR A 13 -9.31 -40.89 16.75
CA TYR A 13 -8.69 -40.86 15.44
C TYR A 13 -7.16 -40.85 15.60
N GLN A 14 -6.44 -41.67 14.83
CA GLN A 14 -5.00 -41.51 14.73
C GLN A 14 -4.69 -40.22 13.95
N ILE A 15 -3.50 -39.63 14.18
CA ILE A 15 -3.08 -38.40 13.48
C ILE A 15 -3.15 -38.59 11.94
N LYS A 16 -2.84 -39.79 11.45
CA LYS A 16 -2.94 -40.14 10.02
C LYS A 16 -4.39 -40.09 9.53
N ASP A 17 -5.35 -40.60 10.29
CA ASP A 17 -6.77 -40.62 9.91
C ASP A 17 -7.32 -39.20 9.83
N VAL A 18 -6.98 -38.34 10.80
CA VAL A 18 -7.35 -36.92 10.78
C VAL A 18 -6.76 -36.21 9.58
N LYS A 19 -5.48 -36.47 9.26
CA LYS A 19 -4.83 -35.90 8.08
C LYS A 19 -5.52 -36.35 6.79
N ASN A 20 -5.86 -37.62 6.65
CA ASN A 20 -6.56 -38.13 5.46
C ASN A 20 -7.96 -37.52 5.32
N MET A 21 -8.68 -37.30 6.43
CA MET A 21 -9.98 -36.61 6.41
C MET A 21 -9.84 -35.13 6.04
N GLN A 22 -8.76 -34.45 6.43
CA GLN A 22 -8.51 -33.04 6.12
C GLN A 22 -7.86 -32.79 4.75
N LEU A 23 -7.32 -33.84 4.11
CA LEU A 23 -6.60 -33.80 2.84
C LEU A 23 -7.36 -34.54 1.72
N LYS A 24 -8.66 -34.80 1.89
CA LYS A 24 -9.48 -35.44 0.86
C LYS A 24 -9.46 -34.56 -0.41
N PRO A 25 -9.18 -35.13 -1.59
CA PRO A 25 -9.27 -34.40 -2.85
C PRO A 25 -10.66 -33.83 -3.09
N VAL A 26 -10.72 -32.67 -3.75
CA VAL A 26 -11.97 -32.04 -4.17
C VAL A 26 -12.41 -32.64 -5.51
N ASP A 27 -13.62 -33.18 -5.57
CA ASP A 27 -14.17 -33.75 -6.79
C ASP A 27 -14.40 -32.65 -7.84
N LEU A 28 -13.87 -32.85 -9.06
CA LEU A 28 -14.13 -31.98 -10.21
C LEU A 28 -15.21 -32.61 -11.09
N SER A 29 -16.19 -31.80 -11.48
CA SER A 29 -17.26 -32.21 -12.39
C SER A 29 -17.38 -31.22 -13.53
N VAL A 30 -17.36 -31.73 -14.76
CA VAL A 30 -17.57 -30.96 -15.98
C VAL A 30 -18.68 -31.63 -16.78
N THR A 31 -19.56 -30.87 -17.39
CA THR A 31 -20.63 -31.44 -18.22
C THR A 31 -20.06 -32.02 -19.51
N SER A 32 -20.66 -33.08 -20.03
CA SER A 32 -20.21 -33.73 -21.28
C SER A 32 -20.19 -32.76 -22.48
N GLU A 33 -21.11 -31.80 -22.52
CA GLU A 33 -21.13 -30.74 -23.54
C GLU A 33 -19.87 -29.87 -23.50
N LEU A 34 -19.45 -29.42 -22.30
CA LEU A 34 -18.26 -28.60 -22.14
C LEU A 34 -16.98 -29.40 -22.41
N LEU A 35 -16.93 -30.67 -21.99
CA LEU A 35 -15.83 -31.57 -22.32
C LEU A 35 -15.65 -31.69 -23.83
N TYR A 36 -16.73 -31.94 -24.57
CA TYR A 36 -16.69 -32.01 -26.03
C TYR A 36 -16.15 -30.72 -26.68
N LYS A 37 -16.63 -29.54 -26.24
CA LYS A 37 -16.16 -28.24 -26.74
C LYS A 37 -14.67 -28.01 -26.47
N MET A 38 -14.15 -28.43 -25.32
CA MET A 38 -12.71 -28.35 -25.01
C MET A 38 -11.91 -29.28 -25.92
N THR A 39 -12.36 -30.52 -26.12
CA THR A 39 -11.70 -31.49 -27.00
C THR A 39 -11.61 -30.99 -28.45
N ASP A 40 -12.67 -30.40 -28.99
CA ASP A 40 -12.68 -29.79 -30.33
C ASP A 40 -11.65 -28.65 -30.48
N LEU A 41 -11.53 -27.80 -29.45
CA LEU A 41 -10.53 -26.74 -29.42
C LEU A 41 -9.11 -27.29 -29.33
N ILE A 42 -8.88 -28.33 -28.52
CA ILE A 42 -7.58 -29.01 -28.41
C ILE A 42 -7.15 -29.55 -29.77
N GLU A 43 -8.03 -30.30 -30.46
CA GLU A 43 -7.76 -30.84 -31.79
C GLU A 43 -7.45 -29.73 -32.80
N THR A 44 -8.21 -28.64 -32.77
CA THR A 44 -7.97 -27.46 -33.62
C THR A 44 -6.61 -26.81 -33.33
N TYR A 45 -6.17 -26.75 -32.06
CA TYR A 45 -4.89 -26.19 -31.70
C TYR A 45 -3.74 -27.03 -32.26
N GLU A 46 -3.77 -28.34 -32.00
CA GLU A 46 -2.73 -29.28 -32.41
C GLU A 46 -2.59 -29.34 -33.94
N THR A 47 -3.69 -29.28 -34.67
CA THR A 47 -3.69 -29.37 -36.13
C THR A 47 -3.32 -28.06 -36.84
N LYS A 48 -3.73 -26.90 -36.32
CA LYS A 48 -3.66 -25.62 -37.07
C LYS A 48 -2.84 -24.53 -36.40
N ILE A 49 -2.81 -24.47 -35.07
CA ILE A 49 -2.29 -23.30 -34.34
C ILE A 49 -0.89 -23.54 -33.78
N ARG A 50 -0.59 -24.75 -33.31
CA ARG A 50 0.68 -25.09 -32.64
C ARG A 50 1.92 -24.78 -33.49
N ASN A 51 1.87 -25.07 -34.79
CA ASN A 51 2.99 -24.76 -35.69
C ASN A 51 3.16 -23.26 -35.92
N LEU A 52 2.06 -22.50 -35.98
CA LEU A 52 2.09 -21.05 -36.17
C LEU A 52 2.72 -20.34 -34.96
N THR A 53 2.38 -20.77 -33.74
CA THR A 53 2.95 -20.20 -32.52
C THR A 53 4.45 -20.46 -32.41
N ILE A 54 4.92 -21.67 -32.79
CA ILE A 54 6.36 -22.02 -32.79
C ILE A 54 7.13 -21.25 -33.88
N GLN A 55 6.55 -21.03 -35.06
CA GLN A 55 7.20 -20.26 -36.12
C GLN A 55 7.36 -18.78 -35.74
N GLU A 56 6.37 -18.18 -35.07
CA GLU A 56 6.39 -16.78 -34.64
C GLU A 56 7.25 -16.51 -33.40
N SER A 57 7.42 -17.50 -32.51
CA SER A 57 8.32 -17.37 -31.36
C SER A 57 9.79 -17.34 -31.81
N ASN A 58 10.13 -18.11 -32.84
CA ASN A 58 11.50 -18.18 -33.39
C ASN A 58 11.87 -16.99 -34.30
N SER A 59 10.89 -16.28 -34.88
CA SER A 59 11.13 -15.31 -35.96
C SER A 59 11.43 -13.87 -35.54
N ASN A 60 11.28 -13.49 -34.26
CA ASN A 60 11.47 -12.09 -33.83
C ASN A 60 11.89 -11.96 -32.36
N ASN A 61 13.19 -11.94 -32.09
CA ASN A 61 13.80 -11.46 -30.83
C ASN A 61 14.09 -9.95 -30.90
N VAL A 62 13.15 -9.15 -31.41
CA VAL A 62 13.25 -7.69 -31.26
C VAL A 62 12.77 -7.35 -29.86
N THR A 63 13.71 -7.16 -28.94
CA THR A 63 13.41 -6.69 -27.58
C THR A 63 12.98 -5.23 -27.66
N TYR A 64 11.67 -4.99 -27.79
CA TYR A 64 11.13 -3.64 -27.68
C TYR A 64 11.34 -3.12 -26.25
N ASN A 65 12.12 -2.05 -26.11
CA ASN A 65 12.38 -1.39 -24.84
C ASN A 65 11.19 -0.50 -24.42
N LEU A 66 10.10 -1.13 -23.97
CA LEU A 66 8.92 -0.43 -23.41
C LEU A 66 9.24 0.54 -22.26
N LEU A 67 10.38 0.36 -21.59
CA LEU A 67 10.85 1.19 -20.48
C LEU A 67 11.63 2.44 -20.94
N HIS A 68 12.15 2.44 -22.16
CA HIS A 68 13.04 3.49 -22.70
C HIS A 68 12.60 3.97 -24.09
N ASP A 69 11.31 3.84 -24.45
CA ASP A 69 10.81 4.39 -25.72
C ASP A 69 11.24 5.87 -25.81
N ASN A 70 11.92 6.22 -26.92
CA ASN A 70 12.61 7.49 -27.20
C ASN A 70 11.66 8.71 -27.21
N ILE A 71 11.09 9.05 -26.06
CA ILE A 71 10.33 10.27 -25.83
C ILE A 71 11.34 11.33 -25.38
N SER A 72 11.27 12.54 -25.92
CA SER A 72 12.14 13.65 -25.51
C SER A 72 12.16 13.74 -23.99
N GLN A 73 13.33 13.71 -23.36
CA GLN A 73 13.44 13.72 -21.90
C GLN A 73 12.80 15.01 -21.37
N PRO A 74 11.64 14.93 -20.68
CA PRO A 74 10.97 16.14 -20.20
C PRO A 74 11.82 16.77 -19.09
N HIS A 75 11.80 18.10 -19.02
CA HIS A 75 12.52 18.82 -17.98
C HIS A 75 12.02 18.35 -16.59
N PRO A 76 12.91 18.02 -15.64
CA PRO A 76 12.51 17.38 -14.40
C PRO A 76 11.59 18.26 -13.54
N ILE A 77 11.58 19.58 -13.75
CA ILE A 77 10.69 20.53 -13.05
C ILE A 77 9.51 21.00 -13.90
N LEU A 78 9.72 21.20 -15.20
CA LEU A 78 8.76 21.89 -16.08
C LEU A 78 7.94 20.92 -16.92
N GLY A 79 8.30 19.64 -16.94
CA GLY A 79 7.68 18.65 -17.81
C GLY A 79 8.02 18.93 -19.28
N GLU A 80 7.00 18.93 -20.13
CA GLU A 80 7.12 19.20 -21.57
C GLU A 80 7.12 20.70 -21.92
N MET A 81 7.02 21.59 -20.93
CA MET A 81 7.02 23.04 -21.15
C MET A 81 8.41 23.55 -21.57
N ASN A 82 8.48 24.19 -22.74
CA ASN A 82 9.67 24.91 -23.19
C ASN A 82 9.50 26.41 -22.90
N TYR A 83 10.42 26.99 -22.13
CA TYR A 83 10.45 28.43 -21.86
C TYR A 83 11.63 29.08 -22.57
N THR A 84 11.37 30.10 -23.38
CA THR A 84 12.35 30.66 -24.33
C THR A 84 12.92 32.03 -23.94
N ASP A 85 12.36 32.73 -22.94
CA ASP A 85 12.73 34.12 -22.61
C ASP A 85 13.51 34.24 -21.27
N ILE A 86 14.70 33.63 -21.24
CA ILE A 86 15.53 33.45 -20.03
C ILE A 86 15.91 34.79 -19.37
N ASP A 87 16.35 35.79 -20.14
CA ASP A 87 16.83 37.07 -19.61
C ASP A 87 15.73 37.87 -18.92
N ASN A 88 14.55 37.90 -19.52
CA ASN A 88 13.39 38.55 -18.93
C ASN A 88 12.96 37.84 -17.64
N ARG A 89 12.97 36.51 -17.63
CA ARG A 89 12.67 35.71 -16.44
C ARG A 89 13.63 36.02 -15.29
N ASN A 90 14.94 36.11 -15.54
CA ASN A 90 15.92 36.50 -14.54
C ASN A 90 15.64 37.89 -13.97
N LYS A 91 15.36 38.89 -14.82
CA LYS A 91 15.01 40.25 -14.40
C LYS A 91 13.75 40.28 -13.54
N ILE A 92 12.69 39.58 -13.96
CA ILE A 92 11.42 39.49 -13.21
C ILE A 92 11.65 38.88 -11.82
N LEU A 93 12.43 37.80 -11.72
CA LEU A 93 12.68 37.13 -10.46
C LEU A 93 13.52 37.98 -9.49
N LYS A 94 14.52 38.70 -10.00
CA LYS A 94 15.29 39.66 -9.21
C LYS A 94 14.42 40.81 -8.72
N GLN A 95 13.60 41.38 -9.60
CA GLN A 95 12.69 42.47 -9.24
C GLN A 95 11.71 42.05 -8.14
N ARG A 96 11.08 40.87 -8.26
CA ARG A 96 10.18 40.33 -7.22
C ARG A 96 10.87 40.13 -5.88
N LEU A 97 12.14 39.72 -5.89
CA LEU A 97 12.92 39.60 -4.67
C LEU A 97 13.17 40.95 -4.00
N LEU A 98 13.45 42.01 -4.78
CA LEU A 98 13.63 43.38 -4.28
C LEU A 98 12.31 43.99 -3.75
N GLU A 99 11.19 43.64 -4.36
CA GLU A 99 9.84 44.07 -3.96
C GLU A 99 9.30 43.30 -2.75
N LYS A 100 9.98 42.23 -2.32
CA LYS A 100 9.59 41.45 -1.14
C LYS A 100 9.75 42.30 0.11
N HIS A 101 8.66 42.94 0.53
CA HIS A 101 8.58 43.59 1.84
C HIS A 101 8.89 42.56 2.92
N THR A 102 9.92 42.82 3.73
CA THR A 102 10.19 42.10 4.97
C THR A 102 9.07 42.43 5.95
N ASN A 103 7.92 41.76 5.81
CA ASN A 103 6.98 41.69 6.92
C ASN A 103 7.73 41.01 8.06
N GLU A 104 8.02 41.78 9.11
CA GLU A 104 8.64 41.34 10.34
C GLU A 104 7.73 40.30 11.01
N ASP A 105 7.90 39.01 10.69
CA ASP A 105 7.20 37.95 11.41
C ASP A 105 8.12 36.75 11.66
N VAL A 106 8.53 36.65 12.93
CA VAL A 106 9.17 35.51 13.59
C VAL A 106 10.47 35.02 12.91
N SER A 107 11.62 35.53 13.37
CA SER A 107 12.94 34.95 13.07
C SER A 107 12.91 33.45 13.35
N LEU A 108 13.09 32.60 12.32
CA LEU A 108 13.24 31.16 12.47
C LEU A 108 14.71 30.84 12.77
N PRO A 109 15.02 29.82 13.59
CA PRO A 109 16.40 29.48 13.95
C PRO A 109 17.33 29.26 12.74
N ILE A 110 16.81 28.66 11.67
CA ILE A 110 17.58 28.38 10.44
C ILE A 110 18.11 29.65 9.76
N THR A 111 17.47 30.80 9.97
CA THR A 111 17.83 32.06 9.29
C THR A 111 19.23 32.54 9.70
N GLU A 112 19.64 32.32 10.94
CA GLU A 112 20.98 32.66 11.45
C GLU A 112 22.10 31.85 10.77
N PHE A 113 21.75 30.72 10.14
CA PHE A 113 22.67 29.82 9.46
C PHE A 113 22.64 29.97 7.93
N ARG A 114 21.91 30.96 7.39
CA ARG A 114 21.73 31.16 5.94
C ARG A 114 23.07 31.23 5.19
N ASP A 115 23.97 32.09 5.64
CA ASP A 115 25.25 32.34 4.95
C ASP A 115 26.19 31.13 5.05
N GLU A 116 26.20 30.43 6.20
CA GLU A 116 26.96 29.19 6.36
C GLU A 116 26.45 28.10 5.40
N ILE A 117 25.13 27.94 5.26
CA ILE A 117 24.52 26.96 4.36
C ILE A 117 24.90 27.27 2.91
N LEU A 118 24.73 28.52 2.47
CA LEU A 118 25.04 28.93 1.08
C LEU A 118 26.53 28.74 0.76
N SER A 119 27.43 29.18 1.65
CA SER A 119 28.88 29.03 1.48
C SER A 119 29.31 27.55 1.42
N LYS A 120 28.72 26.69 2.26
CA LYS A 120 29.01 25.24 2.21
C LYS A 120 28.45 24.60 0.94
N LEU A 121 27.30 25.01 0.44
CA LEU A 121 26.72 24.48 -0.79
C LEU A 121 27.53 24.84 -2.03
N GLU A 122 28.11 26.03 -2.08
CA GLU A 122 28.99 26.43 -3.17
C GLU A 122 30.18 25.47 -3.29
N ASN A 123 30.81 25.14 -2.16
CA ASN A 123 32.03 24.35 -2.08
C ASN A 123 31.84 22.82 -2.04
N ASN A 124 30.62 22.32 -1.84
CA ASN A 124 30.36 20.89 -1.70
C ASN A 124 29.25 20.44 -2.64
N GLN A 125 29.39 19.26 -3.25
CA GLN A 125 28.30 18.67 -4.04
C GLN A 125 27.15 18.16 -3.16
N VAL A 126 27.46 17.76 -1.91
CA VAL A 126 26.47 17.25 -0.96
C VAL A 126 26.59 17.98 0.37
N LEU A 127 25.46 18.38 0.95
CA LEU A 127 25.38 19.00 2.27
C LEU A 127 24.29 18.37 3.13
N LEU A 128 24.61 18.05 4.39
CA LEU A 128 23.63 17.64 5.39
C LEU A 128 23.23 18.82 6.29
N ILE A 129 21.94 19.01 6.49
CA ILE A 129 21.39 19.95 7.46
C ILE A 129 20.68 19.17 8.56
N GLU A 130 21.24 19.21 9.76
CA GLU A 130 20.68 18.63 10.97
C GLU A 130 19.96 19.74 11.75
N GLY A 131 18.71 19.52 12.14
CA GLY A 131 18.05 20.42 13.09
C GLY A 131 16.65 19.99 13.47
N ASP A 132 16.20 20.37 14.66
CA ASP A 132 14.92 19.90 15.20
C ASP A 132 13.69 20.29 14.36
N THR A 133 12.55 19.63 14.61
CA THR A 133 11.29 20.03 14.00
C THR A 133 10.93 21.46 14.39
N GLY A 134 10.53 22.29 13.41
CA GLY A 134 10.15 23.68 13.65
C GLY A 134 11.28 24.70 13.54
N CYS A 135 12.53 24.30 13.25
CA CYS A 135 13.61 25.26 13.03
C CYS A 135 13.55 25.98 11.67
N GLY A 136 12.70 25.53 10.73
CA GLY A 136 12.47 26.19 9.44
C GLY A 136 13.19 25.59 8.22
N LYS A 137 13.93 24.47 8.36
CA LYS A 137 14.71 23.83 7.27
C LYS A 137 13.93 23.72 5.96
N THR A 138 12.77 23.07 6.02
CA THR A 138 11.96 22.73 4.85
C THR A 138 11.39 23.95 4.12
N THR A 139 11.04 25.01 4.85
CA THR A 139 10.44 26.21 4.25
C THR A 139 11.48 27.21 3.78
N GLN A 140 12.57 27.39 4.53
CA GLN A 140 13.51 28.49 4.29
C GLN A 140 14.69 28.11 3.39
N VAL A 141 15.26 26.90 3.51
CA VAL A 141 16.47 26.55 2.77
C VAL A 141 16.27 26.57 1.24
N PRO A 142 15.17 26.03 0.66
CA PRO A 142 14.94 26.17 -0.79
C PRO A 142 14.85 27.63 -1.22
N GLN A 143 14.27 28.50 -0.39
CA GLN A 143 14.18 29.94 -0.66
C GLN A 143 15.56 30.61 -0.59
N PHE A 144 16.39 30.26 0.39
CA PHE A 144 17.74 30.82 0.51
C PHE A 144 18.56 30.58 -0.76
N ILE A 145 18.49 29.36 -1.31
CA ILE A 145 19.17 28.98 -2.55
C ILE A 145 18.60 29.77 -3.73
N MET A 146 17.27 29.75 -3.92
CA MET A 146 16.63 30.48 -5.02
C MET A 146 16.91 31.98 -4.99
N ASP A 147 16.80 32.59 -3.81
CA ASP A 147 16.98 34.03 -3.63
C ASP A 147 18.45 34.43 -3.85
N ASN A 148 19.42 33.58 -3.51
CA ASN A 148 20.84 33.82 -3.82
C ASN A 148 21.10 33.88 -5.34
N PHE A 149 20.53 32.97 -6.12
CA PHE A 149 20.64 33.00 -7.58
C PHE A 149 19.87 34.20 -8.18
N ALA A 150 18.70 34.54 -7.65
CA ALA A 150 17.96 35.72 -8.09
C ALA A 150 18.71 37.04 -7.82
N GLN A 151 19.41 37.15 -6.70
CA GLN A 151 20.27 38.32 -6.41
C GLN A 151 21.38 38.48 -7.47
N ASN A 152 21.95 37.36 -7.92
CA ASN A 152 23.04 37.30 -8.89
C ASN A 152 22.58 37.28 -10.37
N GLU A 153 21.29 37.56 -10.65
CA GLU A 153 20.71 37.60 -12.01
C GLU A 153 20.77 36.28 -12.79
N ASN A 154 20.95 35.14 -12.11
CA ASN A 154 21.02 33.82 -12.71
C ASN A 154 19.96 32.84 -12.16
N ALA A 155 18.80 33.36 -11.75
CA ALA A 155 17.71 32.58 -11.16
C ALA A 155 17.27 31.38 -12.03
N THR A 156 17.30 31.52 -13.35
CA THR A 156 16.91 30.47 -14.31
C THR A 156 17.80 29.24 -14.29
N ASP A 157 19.05 29.36 -13.82
CA ASP A 157 19.95 28.23 -13.58
C ASP A 157 19.57 27.45 -12.31
N CYS A 158 18.77 28.05 -11.42
CA CYS A 158 18.37 27.48 -10.14
C CYS A 158 17.04 26.71 -10.25
N ASN A 159 17.14 25.43 -10.57
CA ASN A 159 16.02 24.51 -10.65
C ASN A 159 16.10 23.50 -9.51
N ILE A 160 15.21 23.60 -8.52
CA ILE A 160 15.25 22.85 -7.26
C ILE A 160 14.13 21.81 -7.18
N LEU A 161 14.48 20.55 -6.94
CA LEU A 161 13.55 19.47 -6.57
C LEU A 161 13.60 19.24 -5.06
N VAL A 162 12.45 19.24 -4.40
CA VAL A 162 12.35 18.93 -2.96
C VAL A 162 11.51 17.68 -2.78
N SER A 163 12.10 16.59 -2.32
CA SER A 163 11.37 15.35 -2.05
C SER A 163 10.76 15.37 -0.66
N GLN A 164 9.49 14.99 -0.57
CA GLN A 164 8.74 14.82 0.68
C GLN A 164 8.22 13.38 0.77
N PRO A 165 8.25 12.73 1.94
CA PRO A 165 7.73 11.38 2.09
C PRO A 165 6.21 11.31 1.96
N ARG A 166 5.49 12.43 2.18
CA ARG A 166 4.03 12.48 2.24
C ARG A 166 3.46 13.49 1.25
N ARG A 167 2.38 13.10 0.57
CA ARG A 167 1.67 13.96 -0.39
C ARG A 167 1.17 15.27 0.22
N ILE A 168 0.56 15.20 1.41
CA ILE A 168 0.02 16.39 2.09
C ILE A 168 1.15 17.38 2.41
N SER A 169 2.32 16.90 2.84
CA SER A 169 3.48 17.76 3.11
C SER A 169 3.94 18.48 1.85
N ALA A 170 4.09 17.77 0.72
CA ALA A 170 4.50 18.39 -0.54
C ALA A 170 3.56 19.53 -0.98
N ILE A 171 2.25 19.32 -0.89
CA ILE A 171 1.24 20.33 -1.27
C ILE A 171 1.29 21.50 -0.29
N SER A 172 1.17 21.24 1.02
CA SER A 172 1.07 22.31 2.03
C SER A 172 2.34 23.15 2.15
N LEU A 173 3.51 22.56 1.91
CA LEU A 173 4.78 23.29 1.88
C LEU A 173 4.90 24.17 0.63
N ALA A 174 4.47 23.68 -0.53
CA ALA A 174 4.42 24.49 -1.74
C ALA A 174 3.49 25.70 -1.57
N ASP A 175 2.27 25.47 -1.04
CA ASP A 175 1.32 26.55 -0.71
C ASP A 175 1.91 27.55 0.29
N ARG A 176 2.53 27.05 1.37
CA ARG A 176 3.11 27.88 2.43
C ARG A 176 4.24 28.76 1.89
N ILE A 177 5.15 28.21 1.10
CA ILE A 177 6.29 28.95 0.55
C ILE A 177 5.83 29.93 -0.52
N ALA A 178 4.90 29.55 -1.41
CA ALA A 178 4.31 30.50 -2.37
C ALA A 178 3.69 31.70 -1.64
N HIS A 179 2.95 31.44 -0.55
CA HIS A 179 2.38 32.49 0.29
C HIS A 179 3.44 33.38 0.95
N GLU A 180 4.51 32.80 1.53
CA GLU A 180 5.64 33.56 2.10
C GLU A 180 6.38 34.42 1.05
N ARG A 181 6.26 34.07 -0.23
CA ARG A 181 6.83 34.83 -1.35
C ARG A 181 5.87 35.85 -1.95
N GLY A 182 4.62 35.93 -1.47
CA GLY A 182 3.60 36.78 -2.07
C GLY A 182 3.15 36.32 -3.47
N GLU A 183 3.33 35.03 -3.78
CA GLU A 183 3.07 34.43 -5.09
C GLU A 183 1.95 33.38 -5.01
N LYS A 184 1.46 32.94 -6.18
CA LYS A 184 0.57 31.77 -6.26
C LYS A 184 1.40 30.52 -6.54
N VAL A 185 0.93 29.37 -6.05
CA VAL A 185 1.50 28.08 -6.47
C VAL A 185 1.36 27.95 -8.00
N GLY A 186 2.45 27.53 -8.64
CA GLY A 186 2.61 27.50 -10.09
C GLY A 186 3.43 28.66 -10.65
N ASP A 187 3.74 29.71 -9.86
CA ASP A 187 4.69 30.74 -10.28
C ASP A 187 6.14 30.23 -10.16
N VAL A 188 6.83 30.52 -9.05
CA VAL A 188 8.17 29.98 -8.74
C VAL A 188 8.06 28.62 -8.07
N VAL A 189 7.07 28.46 -7.18
CA VAL A 189 6.92 27.28 -6.35
C VAL A 189 5.76 26.45 -6.87
N GLY A 190 6.00 25.16 -7.09
CA GLY A 190 5.00 24.21 -7.51
C GLY A 190 5.06 22.92 -6.70
N PHE A 191 4.13 22.02 -6.96
CA PHE A 191 4.20 20.65 -6.47
C PHE A 191 3.81 19.62 -7.52
N GLN A 192 4.32 18.41 -7.38
CA GLN A 192 3.92 17.25 -8.17
C GLN A 192 3.81 16.00 -7.27
N VAL A 193 2.59 15.48 -7.18
CA VAL A 193 2.27 14.29 -6.39
C VAL A 193 1.43 13.34 -7.24
N ARG A 194 1.14 12.14 -6.74
CA ARG A 194 0.30 11.20 -7.49
C ARG A 194 -1.10 11.82 -7.75
N LEU A 195 -1.52 11.86 -9.02
CA LEU A 195 -2.81 12.35 -9.54
C LEU A 195 -3.04 13.87 -9.47
N GLU A 196 -2.09 14.65 -8.97
CA GLU A 196 -2.27 16.10 -8.81
C GLU A 196 -0.93 16.81 -9.01
N GLN A 197 -0.94 17.88 -9.79
CA GLN A 197 0.25 18.68 -10.02
C GLN A 197 -0.09 20.13 -10.34
N VAL A 198 0.76 21.03 -9.86
CA VAL A 198 0.83 22.43 -10.27
C VAL A 198 2.31 22.75 -10.45
N LEU A 199 2.79 22.71 -11.68
CA LEU A 199 4.22 22.90 -11.99
C LEU A 199 4.56 24.40 -12.03
N PRO A 200 5.81 24.80 -11.70
CA PRO A 200 6.29 26.15 -11.93
C PRO A 200 6.15 26.57 -13.40
N ARG A 201 5.87 27.86 -13.64
CA ARG A 201 5.59 28.41 -14.98
C ARG A 201 6.80 28.47 -15.92
N GLY A 202 8.02 28.38 -15.39
CA GLY A 202 9.26 28.48 -16.15
C GLY A 202 10.48 28.27 -15.27
N LEU A 203 11.67 28.34 -15.88
CA LEU A 203 12.96 28.15 -15.21
C LEU A 203 13.12 29.07 -13.99
N GLY A 204 13.98 28.66 -13.05
CA GLY A 204 14.07 29.29 -11.74
C GLY A 204 12.89 28.86 -10.87
N GLY A 205 12.66 27.54 -10.77
CA GLY A 205 11.52 26.95 -10.09
C GLY A 205 11.89 26.03 -8.94
N ILE A 206 11.04 25.99 -7.91
CA ILE A 206 11.10 25.05 -6.79
C ILE A 206 9.91 24.09 -6.93
N LEU A 207 10.17 22.80 -7.09
CA LEU A 207 9.13 21.78 -7.20
C LEU A 207 9.18 20.83 -6.01
N PHE A 208 8.16 20.89 -5.15
CA PHE A 208 7.93 19.90 -4.11
C PHE A 208 7.30 18.65 -4.72
N CYS A 209 7.85 17.47 -4.46
CA CYS A 209 7.29 16.24 -4.97
C CYS A 209 7.37 15.11 -3.96
N THR A 210 6.52 14.11 -4.09
CA THR A 210 6.71 12.88 -3.31
C THR A 210 7.96 12.14 -3.77
N THR A 211 8.65 11.45 -2.87
CA THR A 211 9.85 10.64 -3.21
C THR A 211 9.61 9.70 -4.40
N GLY A 212 8.46 9.02 -4.45
CA GLY A 212 8.10 8.15 -5.57
C GLY A 212 7.93 8.85 -6.93
N ILE A 213 7.63 10.16 -6.96
CA ILE A 213 7.60 10.94 -8.22
C ILE A 213 9.02 11.24 -8.69
N LEU A 214 9.92 11.59 -7.77
CA LEU A 214 11.33 11.82 -8.09
C LEU A 214 12.03 10.54 -8.57
N LEU A 215 11.72 9.40 -7.94
CA LEU A 215 12.17 8.09 -8.39
C LEU A 215 11.77 7.79 -9.84
N ARG A 216 10.57 8.17 -10.27
CA ARG A 216 10.15 8.01 -11.68
C ARG A 216 10.87 8.97 -12.62
N LYS A 217 11.12 10.22 -12.20
CA LYS A 217 11.90 11.17 -13.00
C LYS A 217 13.31 10.63 -13.27
N LEU A 218 13.92 9.95 -12.30
CA LEU A 218 15.22 9.29 -12.44
C LEU A 218 15.19 8.08 -13.39
N GLN A 219 14.04 7.44 -13.61
CA GLN A 219 13.93 6.36 -14.62
C GLN A 219 14.09 6.93 -16.04
N SER A 220 13.49 8.10 -16.31
CA SER A 220 13.56 8.75 -17.62
C SER A 220 14.78 9.66 -17.80
N ASN A 221 15.29 10.24 -16.72
CA ASN A 221 16.40 11.21 -16.71
C ASN A 221 17.38 10.83 -15.57
N PRO A 222 18.26 9.84 -15.77
CA PRO A 222 19.11 9.27 -14.71
C PRO A 222 20.17 10.23 -14.16
N ASN A 223 20.60 11.23 -14.94
CA ASN A 223 21.56 12.26 -14.53
C ASN A 223 20.89 13.55 -14.02
N LEU A 224 19.54 13.60 -14.00
CA LEU A 224 18.72 14.76 -13.64
C LEU A 224 19.13 16.04 -14.39
N GLU A 225 19.38 15.93 -15.70
CA GLU A 225 19.68 17.08 -16.54
C GLU A 225 18.57 18.14 -16.47
N GLY A 226 18.94 19.41 -16.36
CA GLY A 226 18.02 20.54 -16.10
C GLY A 226 17.73 20.79 -14.61
N CYS A 227 18.15 19.91 -13.70
CA CYS A 227 18.07 20.14 -12.26
C CYS A 227 19.42 20.60 -11.69
N SER A 228 19.38 21.68 -10.89
CA SER A 228 20.56 22.22 -10.20
C SER A 228 20.72 21.66 -8.78
N HIS A 229 19.60 21.50 -8.07
CA HIS A 229 19.59 21.10 -6.65
C HIS A 229 18.49 20.06 -6.40
N VAL A 230 18.83 19.02 -5.66
CA VAL A 230 17.85 18.07 -5.09
C VAL A 230 17.94 18.13 -3.58
N ILE A 231 16.80 18.27 -2.91
CA ILE A 231 16.69 18.32 -1.45
C ILE A 231 15.90 17.11 -0.98
N LEU A 232 16.54 16.23 -0.21
CA LEU A 232 15.92 15.11 0.49
C LEU A 232 15.47 15.56 1.88
N ASP A 233 14.20 15.89 2.02
CA ASP A 233 13.64 16.25 3.31
C ASP A 233 13.15 15.02 4.10
N GLU A 234 13.16 15.16 5.43
CA GLU A 234 12.76 14.12 6.38
C GLU A 234 13.45 12.76 6.15
N ALA A 235 14.73 12.78 5.76
CA ALA A 235 15.52 11.57 5.48
C ALA A 235 15.60 10.60 6.67
N HIS A 236 15.36 11.11 7.88
CA HIS A 236 15.32 10.35 9.12
C HIS A 236 14.13 9.39 9.25
N GLU A 237 13.05 9.53 8.46
CA GLU A 237 11.92 8.58 8.48
C GLU A 237 12.27 7.22 7.84
N ARG A 238 13.37 7.14 7.08
CA ARG A 238 13.94 5.89 6.51
C ARG A 238 12.91 5.02 5.79
N HIS A 239 12.10 5.68 4.94
CA HIS A 239 11.21 5.04 3.99
C HIS A 239 11.99 4.31 2.89
N ILE A 240 11.41 3.25 2.34
CA ILE A 240 12.01 2.45 1.25
C ILE A 240 12.37 3.36 0.06
N ASP A 241 11.42 4.19 -0.39
CA ASP A 241 11.63 5.07 -1.55
C ASP A 241 12.77 6.08 -1.31
N THR A 242 12.91 6.59 -0.08
CA THR A 242 13.98 7.55 0.26
C THR A 242 15.34 6.87 0.26
N ASP A 243 15.41 5.66 0.81
CA ASP A 243 16.61 4.84 0.82
C ASP A 243 17.05 4.46 -0.62
N MET A 244 16.11 4.09 -1.49
CA MET A 244 16.34 3.85 -2.91
C MET A 244 16.81 5.12 -3.65
N LEU A 245 16.17 6.26 -3.38
CA LEU A 245 16.52 7.54 -3.97
C LEU A 245 17.96 7.94 -3.63
N MET A 246 18.44 7.67 -2.41
CA MET A 246 19.82 7.95 -2.03
C MET A 246 20.86 7.19 -2.86
N ILE A 247 20.59 5.93 -3.27
CA ILE A 247 21.48 5.18 -4.17
C ILE A 247 21.52 5.87 -5.55
N LEU A 248 20.34 6.16 -6.10
CA LEU A 248 20.24 6.75 -7.43
C LEU A 248 20.85 8.15 -7.49
N LEU A 249 20.70 8.96 -6.44
CA LEU A 249 21.36 10.26 -6.36
C LEU A 249 22.89 10.14 -6.26
N LYS A 250 23.44 9.13 -5.56
CA LYS A 250 24.89 8.87 -5.60
C LYS A 250 25.37 8.51 -7.00
N ARG A 251 24.55 7.85 -7.82
CA ARG A 251 24.86 7.57 -9.23
C ARG A 251 24.74 8.83 -10.08
N ALA A 252 23.67 9.60 -9.92
CA ALA A 252 23.45 10.86 -10.63
C ALA A 252 24.57 11.87 -10.35
N LEU A 253 25.02 12.03 -9.10
CA LEU A 253 26.12 12.91 -8.71
C LEU A 253 27.44 12.59 -9.44
N LYS A 254 27.69 11.30 -9.75
CA LYS A 254 28.87 10.88 -10.52
C LYS A 254 28.76 11.22 -12.01
N GLN A 255 27.55 11.25 -12.54
CA GLN A 255 27.27 11.55 -13.96
C GLN A 255 27.06 13.04 -14.22
N ASN A 256 26.59 13.79 -13.22
CA ASN A 256 26.32 15.22 -13.28
C ASN A 256 27.09 15.97 -12.18
N PRO A 257 28.31 16.46 -12.48
CA PRO A 257 29.15 17.20 -11.53
C PRO A 257 28.53 18.52 -11.02
N ASN A 258 27.60 19.09 -11.78
CA ASN A 258 26.95 20.37 -11.45
C ASN A 258 25.75 20.19 -10.49
N LEU A 259 25.24 18.96 -10.34
CA LEU A 259 24.13 18.66 -9.45
C LEU A 259 24.56 18.80 -7.99
N LYS A 260 23.79 19.56 -7.20
CA LYS A 260 23.94 19.67 -5.75
C LYS A 260 22.85 18.86 -5.03
N VAL A 261 23.21 18.16 -3.96
CA VAL A 261 22.25 17.39 -3.13
C VAL A 261 22.27 17.88 -1.69
N LEU A 262 21.11 18.29 -1.16
CA LEU A 262 20.94 18.51 0.28
C LEU A 262 20.18 17.36 0.91
N ILE A 263 20.57 17.03 2.14
CA ILE A 263 19.87 16.08 2.99
C ILE A 263 19.42 16.84 4.23
N MET A 264 18.15 16.74 4.60
CA MET A 264 17.62 17.33 5.82
C MET A 264 17.14 16.24 6.77
N SER A 265 17.58 16.34 8.03
CA SER A 265 17.24 15.38 9.10
C SER A 265 16.92 16.10 10.40
N ALA A 266 15.93 15.59 11.13
CA ALA A 266 15.54 16.11 12.43
C ALA A 266 16.12 15.31 13.62
N THR A 267 17.04 14.36 13.37
CA THR A 267 17.54 13.44 14.40
C THR A 267 19.05 13.40 14.49
N ILE A 268 19.55 12.99 15.67
CA ILE A 268 20.96 12.86 16.07
C ILE A 268 21.78 11.93 15.16
N ASN A 269 21.14 11.12 14.30
CA ASN A 269 21.83 10.18 13.41
C ASN A 269 22.39 10.81 12.12
N ALA A 270 22.68 12.11 12.17
CA ALA A 270 23.33 12.84 11.09
C ALA A 270 24.61 12.15 10.59
N HIS A 271 25.38 11.56 11.52
CA HIS A 271 26.65 10.91 11.21
C HIS A 271 26.53 9.76 10.19
N MET A 272 25.44 8.99 10.21
CA MET A 272 25.24 7.92 9.21
C MET A 272 25.12 8.48 7.79
N PHE A 273 24.34 9.56 7.62
CA PHE A 273 24.21 10.24 6.33
C PHE A 273 25.52 10.90 5.90
N GLN A 274 26.22 11.55 6.83
CA GLN A 274 27.53 12.15 6.56
C GLN A 274 28.54 11.11 6.06
N LYS A 275 28.62 9.96 6.73
CA LYS A 275 29.53 8.87 6.33
C LYS A 275 29.13 8.29 4.98
N TYR A 276 27.84 8.09 4.73
CA TYR A 276 27.36 7.47 3.50
C TYR A 276 27.57 8.32 2.24
N PHE A 277 27.40 9.65 2.36
CA PHE A 277 27.66 10.59 1.26
C PHE A 277 29.07 11.22 1.29
N ASN A 278 29.85 10.98 2.35
CA ASN A 278 31.10 11.66 2.64
C ASN A 278 30.96 13.19 2.53
N CYS A 279 30.02 13.77 3.29
CA CYS A 279 29.58 15.16 3.11
C CYS A 279 29.74 16.04 4.36
N ALA A 280 29.82 17.35 4.13
CA ALA A 280 29.79 18.37 5.18
C ALA A 280 28.40 18.43 5.86
N ALA A 281 28.35 18.95 7.09
CA ALA A 281 27.08 19.20 7.78
C ALA A 281 27.00 20.59 8.41
N VAL A 282 25.76 21.08 8.55
CA VAL A 282 25.37 22.26 9.34
C VAL A 282 24.39 21.80 10.40
N LYS A 283 24.63 22.19 11.66
CA LYS A 283 23.76 21.86 12.79
C LYS A 283 23.00 23.09 13.25
N VAL A 284 21.68 22.98 13.31
CA VAL A 284 20.77 24.07 13.61
C VAL A 284 20.03 23.75 14.90
N PRO A 285 20.28 24.48 16.00
CA PRO A 285 19.64 24.22 17.27
C PRO A 285 18.12 24.49 17.20
N GLY A 286 17.32 23.66 17.88
CA GLY A 286 15.88 23.88 18.02
C GLY A 286 15.52 24.99 19.02
N ARG A 287 14.36 25.62 18.82
CA ARG A 287 13.73 26.58 19.76
C ARG A 287 12.50 25.97 20.47
N LEU A 288 12.58 24.73 20.93
CA LEU A 288 11.49 24.12 21.70
C LEU A 288 11.56 24.56 23.17
N TYR A 289 10.40 24.84 23.77
CA TYR A 289 10.31 25.05 25.21
C TYR A 289 10.65 23.75 25.96
N PRO A 290 11.21 23.83 27.18
CA PRO A 290 11.53 22.65 27.96
C PRO A 290 10.28 21.81 28.25
N VAL A 291 10.38 20.50 28.02
CA VAL A 291 9.33 19.53 28.36
C VAL A 291 9.87 18.56 29.41
N LYS A 292 9.20 18.49 30.56
CA LYS A 292 9.58 17.56 31.64
C LYS A 292 9.04 16.16 31.34
N MET A 293 9.92 15.17 31.37
CA MET A 293 9.56 13.76 31.17
C MET A 293 9.30 13.07 32.52
N HIS A 294 8.23 12.29 32.58
CA HIS A 294 7.86 11.44 33.70
C HIS A 294 7.74 9.99 33.22
N PHE A 295 8.50 9.08 33.80
CA PHE A 295 8.40 7.63 33.56
C PHE A 295 7.48 6.95 34.59
N LEU A 296 7.24 5.64 34.47
CA LEU A 296 6.32 4.92 35.36
C LEU A 296 6.64 5.08 36.85
N GLU A 297 7.92 5.14 37.20
CA GLU A 297 8.40 5.35 38.57
C GLU A 297 8.01 6.75 39.06
N ASP A 298 8.22 7.78 38.24
CA ASP A 298 7.81 9.16 38.55
C ASP A 298 6.29 9.26 38.69
N ILE A 299 5.54 8.63 37.76
CA ILE A 299 4.07 8.60 37.75
C ILE A 299 3.53 7.95 39.03
N ALA A 300 4.17 6.88 39.52
CA ALA A 300 3.77 6.20 40.74
C ALA A 300 3.94 7.07 42.00
N THR A 301 4.87 8.03 41.97
CA THR A 301 5.13 8.97 43.07
C THR A 301 4.30 10.26 43.00
N LEU A 302 3.47 10.44 41.97
CA LEU A 302 2.65 11.64 41.84
C LEU A 302 1.67 11.78 43.02
N PRO A 303 1.52 12.99 43.60
CA PRO A 303 0.66 13.21 44.75
C PRO A 303 -0.78 12.74 44.49
N ASN A 304 -1.35 11.94 45.39
CA ASN A 304 -2.72 11.46 45.31
C ASN A 304 -3.09 10.68 44.04
N ILE A 305 -2.13 10.20 43.24
CA ILE A 305 -2.39 9.46 42.00
C ILE A 305 -3.25 8.20 42.24
N GLN A 306 -3.12 7.59 43.42
CA GLN A 306 -3.89 6.41 43.82
C GLN A 306 -5.41 6.68 43.92
N LYS A 307 -5.85 7.93 44.17
CA LYS A 307 -7.27 8.31 44.18
C LYS A 307 -7.95 8.06 42.83
N TYR A 308 -7.19 8.15 41.74
CA TYR A 308 -7.67 8.00 40.37
C TYR A 308 -7.45 6.59 39.81
N ARG A 309 -7.06 5.63 40.66
CA ARG A 309 -6.81 4.25 40.23
C ARG A 309 -8.09 3.62 39.72
N ILE A 310 -8.04 3.09 38.50
CA ILE A 310 -9.13 2.33 37.90
C ILE A 310 -8.68 0.89 37.80
N PHE A 311 -9.44 -0.02 38.41
CA PHE A 311 -9.23 -1.45 38.25
C PHE A 311 -9.80 -1.89 36.90
N ASP A 312 -8.94 -2.08 35.91
CA ASP A 312 -9.30 -2.82 34.72
C ASP A 312 -9.32 -4.32 35.07
N ARG A 313 -10.44 -5.00 34.85
CA ARG A 313 -10.57 -6.46 35.09
C ARG A 313 -9.86 -7.28 34.01
N TYR A 314 -9.30 -6.65 32.99
CA TYR A 314 -8.55 -7.28 31.90
C TYR A 314 -7.03 -7.17 32.12
N ILE A 315 -6.52 -7.69 33.24
CA ILE A 315 -5.11 -8.09 33.28
C ILE A 315 -5.03 -9.36 32.45
N ASN A 316 -4.57 -9.25 31.20
CA ASN A 316 -4.23 -10.42 30.42
C ASN A 316 -3.00 -11.06 31.07
N ASP A 317 -3.14 -12.29 31.59
CA ASP A 317 -2.02 -13.19 31.97
C ASP A 317 -1.16 -13.63 30.76
N ASP A 318 -1.26 -12.95 29.62
CA ASP A 318 -0.52 -13.23 28.39
C ASP A 318 0.77 -12.39 28.46
N GLU A 319 1.95 -12.98 28.26
CA GLU A 319 3.29 -12.34 28.29
C GLU A 319 3.50 -11.23 27.22
N ARG A 320 2.42 -10.73 26.61
CA ARG A 320 2.44 -9.88 25.42
C ARG A 320 2.33 -8.41 25.75
N LEU A 321 3.08 -7.61 25.00
CA LEU A 321 3.06 -6.16 25.12
C LEU A 321 1.66 -5.59 24.82
N SER A 322 1.05 -4.98 25.84
CA SER A 322 -0.29 -4.41 25.77
C SER A 322 -0.35 -3.09 26.55
N VAL A 323 -1.36 -2.29 26.25
CA VAL A 323 -1.57 -0.98 26.90
C VAL A 323 -2.31 -1.20 28.21
N ASP A 324 -1.81 -0.61 29.30
CA ASP A 324 -2.54 -0.49 30.55
C ASP A 324 -3.56 0.66 30.46
N PHE A 325 -4.79 0.33 30.05
CA PHE A 325 -5.87 1.32 29.89
C PHE A 325 -6.23 2.02 31.20
N GLY A 326 -6.21 1.28 32.32
CA GLY A 326 -6.49 1.83 33.65
C GLY A 326 -5.49 2.91 34.03
N LYS A 327 -4.19 2.67 33.78
CA LYS A 327 -3.12 3.64 34.02
C LYS A 327 -3.22 4.86 33.09
N VAL A 328 -3.55 4.68 31.80
CA VAL A 328 -3.78 5.80 30.88
C VAL A 328 -4.86 6.73 31.43
N VAL A 329 -6.03 6.18 31.78
CA VAL A 329 -7.17 6.97 32.28
C VAL A 329 -6.85 7.59 33.64
N GLN A 330 -6.15 6.85 34.52
CA GLN A 330 -5.67 7.36 35.81
C GLN A 330 -4.82 8.63 35.63
N VAL A 331 -3.87 8.62 34.70
CA VAL A 331 -2.99 9.78 34.43
C VAL A 331 -3.79 10.95 33.83
N ILE A 332 -4.70 10.69 32.88
CA ILE A 332 -5.56 11.74 32.29
C ILE A 332 -6.38 12.46 33.38
N ARG A 333 -7.05 11.69 34.25
CA ARG A 333 -7.87 12.26 35.33
C ARG A 333 -7.03 13.02 36.35
N TRP A 334 -5.83 12.51 36.67
CA TRP A 334 -4.92 13.21 37.57
C TRP A 334 -4.42 14.54 37.01
N ILE A 335 -4.02 14.58 35.72
CA ILE A 335 -3.60 15.81 35.04
C ILE A 335 -4.75 16.83 35.08
N SER A 336 -5.96 16.41 34.71
CA SER A 336 -7.10 17.31 34.68
C SER A 336 -7.46 17.92 36.05
N HIS A 337 -7.17 17.23 37.15
CA HIS A 337 -7.46 17.72 38.50
C HIS A 337 -6.33 18.59 39.08
N ASN A 338 -5.07 18.29 38.75
CA ASN A 338 -3.90 18.87 39.44
C ASN A 338 -3.09 19.86 38.59
N LYS A 339 -3.35 19.96 37.29
CA LYS A 339 -2.53 20.74 36.36
C LYS A 339 -3.32 21.88 35.70
N PRO A 340 -2.65 23.01 35.35
CA PRO A 340 -3.27 24.13 34.67
C PRO A 340 -3.96 23.78 33.34
N PRO A 341 -4.78 24.68 32.79
CA PRO A 341 -5.43 24.51 31.48
C PRO A 341 -4.44 24.17 30.36
N GLY A 342 -4.87 23.25 29.49
CA GLY A 342 -4.05 22.67 28.43
C GLY A 342 -4.59 21.38 27.84
N ALA A 343 -4.48 21.23 26.53
CA ALA A 343 -4.89 20.01 25.85
C ALA A 343 -3.96 18.84 26.20
N ILE A 344 -4.56 17.66 26.31
CA ILE A 344 -3.88 16.39 26.54
C ILE A 344 -3.83 15.62 25.21
N LEU A 345 -2.65 15.21 24.77
CA LEU A 345 -2.45 14.33 23.62
C LEU A 345 -1.98 12.95 24.10
N CYS A 346 -2.78 11.92 23.88
CA CYS A 346 -2.49 10.55 24.29
C CYS A 346 -2.16 9.66 23.09
N PHE A 347 -0.97 9.07 23.06
CA PHE A 347 -0.54 8.13 22.03
C PHE A 347 -0.90 6.68 22.39
N LEU A 348 -1.72 6.05 21.55
CA LEU A 348 -2.21 4.67 21.65
C LEU A 348 -1.92 3.91 20.35
N PRO A 349 -1.70 2.59 20.40
CA PRO A 349 -1.23 1.82 19.24
C PRO A 349 -2.28 1.59 18.16
N GLY A 350 -3.58 1.77 18.43
CA GLY A 350 -4.60 1.55 17.42
C GLY A 350 -6.02 1.87 17.88
N TRP A 351 -6.99 1.65 16.98
CA TRP A 351 -8.39 2.02 17.20
C TRP A 351 -9.04 1.32 18.39
N ASN A 352 -8.81 0.01 18.55
CA ASN A 352 -9.41 -0.74 19.66
C ASN A 352 -8.98 -0.15 21.00
N GLU A 353 -7.72 0.27 21.10
CA GLU A 353 -7.16 0.91 22.30
C GLU A 353 -7.74 2.32 22.50
N ILE A 354 -7.86 3.12 21.42
CA ILE A 354 -8.53 4.43 21.43
C ILE A 354 -9.97 4.32 21.95
N THR A 355 -10.77 3.44 21.37
CA THR A 355 -12.19 3.27 21.75
C THR A 355 -12.32 2.76 23.19
N LYS A 356 -11.43 1.87 23.65
CA LYS A 356 -11.44 1.40 25.05
C LYS A 356 -11.18 2.55 26.03
N VAL A 357 -10.13 3.34 25.80
CA VAL A 357 -9.80 4.49 26.65
C VAL A 357 -10.91 5.55 26.60
N GLN A 358 -11.47 5.81 25.42
CA GLN A 358 -12.64 6.69 25.25
C GLN A 358 -13.82 6.23 26.09
N ASN A 359 -14.24 4.96 25.96
CA ASN A 359 -15.37 4.42 26.72
C ASN A 359 -15.13 4.49 28.24
N MET A 360 -13.88 4.26 28.68
CA MET A 360 -13.52 4.39 30.09
C MET A 360 -13.57 5.84 30.59
N LEU A 361 -13.15 6.82 29.78
CA LEU A 361 -13.27 8.24 30.11
C LEU A 361 -14.72 8.73 30.09
N GLU A 362 -15.57 8.17 29.23
CA GLU A 362 -17.00 8.45 29.20
C GLU A 362 -17.71 7.86 30.44
N TYR A 363 -17.31 6.66 30.87
CA TYR A 363 -17.84 6.03 32.09
C TYR A 363 -17.30 6.65 33.38
N PHE A 364 -16.04 7.11 33.37
CA PHE A 364 -15.38 7.80 34.48
C PHE A 364 -15.00 9.24 34.07
N PRO A 365 -15.98 10.17 33.99
CA PRO A 365 -15.74 11.53 33.51
C PRO A 365 -14.80 12.33 34.43
N LEU A 366 -14.27 13.43 33.89
CA LEU A 366 -13.52 14.43 34.65
C LEU A 366 -14.41 15.07 35.73
N GLU A 367 -13.86 15.26 36.93
CA GLU A 367 -14.60 15.80 38.09
C GLU A 367 -14.64 17.34 38.11
N THR A 368 -13.60 17.99 37.60
CA THR A 368 -13.36 19.44 37.77
C THR A 368 -13.71 20.28 36.54
N GLU A 369 -13.78 19.67 35.36
CA GLU A 369 -13.94 20.36 34.08
C GLU A 369 -14.78 19.51 33.14
N LYS A 370 -15.39 20.13 32.12
CA LYS A 370 -16.01 19.38 31.03
C LYS A 370 -14.92 18.72 30.19
N GLN A 371 -15.23 17.60 29.55
CA GLN A 371 -14.29 16.88 28.68
C GLN A 371 -14.74 16.90 27.23
N LEU A 372 -13.81 17.17 26.31
CA LEU A 372 -13.98 16.91 24.87
C LEU A 372 -12.98 15.83 24.45
N ILE A 373 -13.48 14.62 24.18
CA ILE A 373 -12.66 13.49 23.76
C ILE A 373 -12.67 13.41 22.23
N LEU A 374 -11.49 13.50 21.62
CA LEU A 374 -11.31 13.51 20.17
C LEU A 374 -10.45 12.29 19.74
N PRO A 375 -11.06 11.22 19.22
CA PRO A 375 -10.32 10.07 18.70
C PRO A 375 -9.73 10.36 17.31
N ILE A 376 -8.43 10.10 17.13
CA ILE A 376 -7.68 10.41 15.92
C ILE A 376 -6.95 9.17 15.40
N HIS A 377 -7.29 8.78 14.17
CA HIS A 377 -6.67 7.68 13.45
C HIS A 377 -6.65 8.00 11.95
N SER A 378 -5.70 7.43 11.22
CA SER A 378 -5.64 7.52 9.74
C SER A 378 -6.93 7.13 9.01
N LYS A 379 -7.83 6.36 9.65
CA LYS A 379 -9.11 5.94 9.07
C LYS A 379 -10.28 6.86 9.44
N VAL A 380 -10.10 7.80 10.37
CA VAL A 380 -11.08 8.84 10.73
C VAL A 380 -11.18 9.85 9.57
N SER A 381 -12.31 10.55 9.43
CA SER A 381 -12.49 11.52 8.36
C SER A 381 -11.64 12.78 8.59
N HIS A 382 -11.26 13.49 7.52
CA HIS A 382 -10.47 14.70 7.64
C HIS A 382 -11.20 15.82 8.40
N ASN A 383 -12.53 15.91 8.24
CA ASN A 383 -13.34 16.87 8.98
C ASN A 383 -13.32 16.60 10.48
N GLU A 384 -13.37 15.33 10.90
CA GLU A 384 -13.22 14.95 12.31
C GLU A 384 -11.80 15.19 12.81
N GLN A 385 -10.78 14.92 11.99
CA GLN A 385 -9.40 15.22 12.35
C GLN A 385 -9.19 16.73 12.56
N ARG A 386 -9.85 17.59 11.77
CA ARG A 386 -9.74 19.05 11.89
C ARG A 386 -10.28 19.60 13.22
N LYS A 387 -11.19 18.89 13.89
CA LYS A 387 -11.75 19.32 15.18
C LYS A 387 -10.68 19.52 16.27
N ILE A 388 -9.52 18.87 16.14
CA ILE A 388 -8.42 19.05 17.11
C ILE A 388 -7.85 20.46 17.09
N PHE A 389 -7.98 21.20 15.99
CA PHE A 389 -7.49 22.57 15.84
C PHE A 389 -8.50 23.62 16.29
N GLU A 390 -9.74 23.23 16.56
CA GLU A 390 -10.78 24.16 17.02
C GLU A 390 -10.45 24.68 18.42
N HIS A 391 -10.72 25.96 18.64
CA HIS A 391 -10.55 26.59 19.94
C HIS A 391 -11.61 26.08 20.91
N ILE A 392 -11.23 25.83 22.16
CA ILE A 392 -12.11 25.29 23.20
C ILE A 392 -12.37 26.35 24.27
N SER A 393 -13.56 26.32 24.88
CA SER A 393 -13.90 27.16 26.03
C SER A 393 -13.01 26.86 27.24
N ALA A 394 -12.79 27.87 28.09
CA ALA A 394 -11.90 27.74 29.25
C ALA A 394 -12.35 26.70 30.30
N ASP A 395 -13.61 26.27 30.28
CA ASP A 395 -14.21 25.27 31.18
C ASP A 395 -14.10 23.82 30.68
N THR A 396 -13.49 23.61 29.50
CA THR A 396 -13.46 22.32 28.82
C THR A 396 -12.04 21.85 28.53
N ARG A 397 -11.72 20.64 28.96
CA ARG A 397 -10.45 19.95 28.70
C ARG A 397 -10.50 19.21 27.36
N LYS A 398 -9.61 19.59 26.43
CA LYS A 398 -9.37 18.81 25.19
C LYS A 398 -8.57 17.55 25.51
N ILE A 399 -9.08 16.38 25.15
CA ILE A 399 -8.38 15.09 25.27
C ILE A 399 -8.33 14.45 23.88
N ILE A 400 -7.15 14.45 23.27
CA ILE A 400 -6.92 13.87 21.94
C ILE A 400 -6.35 12.47 22.12
N LEU A 401 -7.07 11.45 21.65
CA LEU A 401 -6.64 10.05 21.69
C LEU A 401 -6.16 9.65 20.29
N ALA A 402 -4.85 9.55 20.08
CA ALA A 402 -4.26 9.43 18.74
C ALA A 402 -3.34 8.22 18.59
N THR A 403 -3.19 7.78 17.34
CA THR A 403 -2.09 6.91 16.91
C THR A 403 -0.82 7.72 16.60
N ASP A 404 0.20 7.09 16.01
CA ASP A 404 1.40 7.72 15.46
C ASP A 404 1.11 8.81 14.39
N ILE A 405 -0.13 8.89 13.88
CA ILE A 405 -0.56 9.99 13.01
C ILE A 405 -0.35 11.39 13.62
N ALA A 406 -0.36 11.52 14.94
CA ALA A 406 -0.10 12.79 15.63
C ALA A 406 1.39 13.02 15.95
N GLU A 407 2.26 12.05 15.63
CA GLU A 407 3.69 12.10 15.95
C GLU A 407 4.47 13.03 15.03
N THR A 408 4.04 13.16 13.77
CA THR A 408 4.64 13.95 12.69
C THR A 408 3.54 14.61 11.85
N GLY A 409 3.78 15.82 11.34
CA GLY A 409 2.85 16.48 10.39
C GLY A 409 1.55 17.09 10.96
N ILE A 410 1.17 16.82 12.22
CA ILE A 410 0.00 17.46 12.87
C ILE A 410 0.47 18.37 14.02
N THR A 411 0.18 19.67 13.93
CA THR A 411 0.62 20.68 14.90
C THR A 411 -0.56 21.30 15.63
N VAL A 412 -0.93 20.71 16.77
CA VAL A 412 -1.98 21.24 17.65
C VAL A 412 -1.33 22.19 18.64
N SER A 413 -1.68 23.48 18.57
CA SER A 413 -0.98 24.55 19.30
C SER A 413 -1.26 24.58 20.80
N ASP A 414 -2.40 24.06 21.25
CA ASP A 414 -2.82 24.09 22.66
C ASP A 414 -2.42 22.83 23.46
N VAL A 415 -1.65 21.91 22.87
CA VAL A 415 -1.12 20.71 23.54
C VAL A 415 0.01 21.10 24.49
N ILE A 416 -0.18 20.79 25.77
CA ILE A 416 0.79 21.05 26.86
C ILE A 416 1.15 19.75 27.58
N TYR A 417 0.25 18.77 27.54
CA TYR A 417 0.44 17.48 28.19
C TYR A 417 0.43 16.37 27.15
N VAL A 418 1.48 15.55 27.14
CA VAL A 418 1.55 14.34 26.32
C VAL A 418 1.50 13.13 27.23
N ILE A 419 0.67 12.15 26.88
CA ILE A 419 0.66 10.83 27.50
C ILE A 419 1.07 9.84 26.42
N ASP A 420 2.07 9.03 26.71
CA ASP A 420 2.64 8.11 25.73
C ASP A 420 2.59 6.69 26.27
N SER A 421 1.81 5.82 25.63
CA SER A 421 1.86 4.39 25.92
C SER A 421 3.21 3.76 25.56
N ALA A 422 4.06 4.46 24.80
CA ALA A 422 5.31 3.99 24.22
C ALA A 422 5.16 2.73 23.34
N ILE A 423 3.93 2.39 22.96
CA ILE A 423 3.62 1.24 22.12
C ILE A 423 3.08 1.74 20.77
N ARG A 424 3.46 1.07 19.70
CA ARG A 424 2.85 1.20 18.38
C ARG A 424 2.43 -0.16 17.84
N LYS A 425 1.42 -0.16 16.98
CA LYS A 425 1.06 -1.35 16.19
C LYS A 425 1.86 -1.32 14.90
N GLU A 426 2.70 -2.31 14.72
CA GLU A 426 3.61 -2.37 13.58
C GLU A 426 3.36 -3.63 12.76
N SER A 427 3.43 -3.47 11.45
CA SER A 427 3.30 -4.55 10.48
C SER A 427 4.71 -4.88 9.99
N ARG A 428 5.21 -6.08 10.31
CA ARG A 428 6.52 -6.55 9.87
C ARG A 428 6.40 -7.87 9.15
N TRP A 429 7.25 -8.09 8.17
CA TRP A 429 7.41 -9.39 7.54
C TRP A 429 8.00 -10.39 8.53
N ASP A 430 7.35 -11.55 8.69
CA ASP A 430 7.87 -12.67 9.46
C ASP A 430 8.53 -13.66 8.49
N GLU A 431 9.86 -13.65 8.44
CA GLU A 431 10.66 -14.49 7.52
C GLU A 431 10.34 -15.99 7.67
N ASN A 432 10.03 -16.44 8.90
CA ASN A 432 9.76 -17.84 9.21
C ASN A 432 8.36 -18.28 8.77
N LYS A 433 7.38 -17.38 8.88
CA LYS A 433 5.99 -17.67 8.52
C LYS A 433 5.63 -17.27 7.08
N ASP A 434 6.53 -16.56 6.41
CA ASP A 434 6.35 -16.01 5.06
C ASP A 434 5.07 -15.17 4.90
N LEU A 435 4.81 -14.34 5.91
CA LEU A 435 3.60 -13.54 5.96
C LEU A 435 3.80 -12.25 6.73
N LEU A 436 2.91 -11.30 6.47
CA LEU A 436 2.87 -10.04 7.18
C LEU A 436 2.31 -10.27 8.59
N CYS A 437 3.07 -9.93 9.63
CA CYS A 437 2.67 -10.04 11.02
C CYS A 437 2.42 -8.66 11.63
N ILE A 438 1.24 -8.48 12.23
CA ILE A 438 0.85 -7.27 12.95
C ILE A 438 0.95 -7.56 14.45
N SER A 439 1.79 -6.78 15.13
CA SER A 439 2.06 -6.92 16.57
C SER A 439 2.20 -5.56 17.24
N ASN A 440 1.99 -5.53 18.55
CA ASN A 440 2.36 -4.38 19.37
C ASN A 440 3.87 -4.43 19.62
N ARG A 441 4.55 -3.30 19.43
CA ARG A 441 5.99 -3.15 19.68
C ARG A 441 6.25 -1.86 20.44
N TRP A 442 7.29 -1.86 21.25
CA TRP A 442 7.83 -0.63 21.80
C TRP A 442 8.29 0.28 20.66
N VAL A 443 8.09 1.58 20.83
CA VAL A 443 8.63 2.60 19.93
C VAL A 443 10.12 2.83 20.20
N SER A 444 10.81 3.54 19.31
CA SER A 444 12.22 3.93 19.53
C SER A 444 12.35 5.13 20.49
N GLN A 445 13.55 5.38 20.99
CA GLN A 445 13.86 6.59 21.76
C GLN A 445 13.57 7.85 20.93
N ALA A 446 13.89 7.86 19.64
CA ALA A 446 13.58 8.97 18.74
C ALA A 446 12.07 9.24 18.64
N ASN A 447 11.23 8.21 18.57
CA ASN A 447 9.78 8.37 18.55
C ASN A 447 9.28 9.04 19.85
N ILE A 448 9.76 8.59 21.01
CA ILE A 448 9.42 9.19 22.31
C ILE A 448 9.82 10.67 22.36
N HIS A 449 11.01 11.01 21.85
CA HIS A 449 11.46 12.40 21.76
C HIS A 449 10.56 13.24 20.85
N GLN A 450 10.14 12.71 19.69
CA GLN A 450 9.20 13.40 18.81
C GLN A 450 7.82 13.61 19.46
N ARG A 451 7.30 12.60 20.17
CA ARG A 451 6.04 12.67 20.92
C ARG A 451 6.12 13.70 22.04
N LYS A 452 7.20 13.69 22.82
CA LYS A 452 7.51 14.71 23.85
C LYS A 452 7.50 16.12 23.26
N GLY A 453 8.13 16.32 22.10
CA GLY A 453 8.20 17.61 21.41
C GLY A 453 6.84 18.23 21.07
N ARG A 454 5.75 17.44 21.08
CA ARG A 454 4.37 17.93 20.87
C ARG A 454 3.88 18.82 22.02
N ALA A 455 4.41 18.68 23.23
CA ALA A 455 4.06 19.48 24.40
C ALA A 455 4.87 20.79 24.54
N GLY A 456 5.97 20.95 23.79
CA GLY A 456 6.95 22.03 23.97
C GLY A 456 6.91 23.13 22.90
N ARG A 457 5.80 23.27 22.17
CA ARG A 457 5.72 24.13 20.98
C ARG A 457 5.46 25.60 21.30
N VAL A 458 4.51 25.88 22.19
CA VAL A 458 4.06 27.25 22.49
C VAL A 458 4.55 27.74 23.85
N LYS A 459 4.71 26.83 24.81
CA LYS A 459 5.21 27.10 26.16
C LYS A 459 5.75 25.81 26.80
N PRO A 460 6.36 25.86 28.00
CA PRO A 460 6.81 24.65 28.70
C PRO A 460 5.67 23.66 28.93
N GLY A 461 5.99 22.37 28.82
CA GLY A 461 5.01 21.28 28.91
C GLY A 461 5.51 20.07 29.68
N GLU A 462 4.67 19.03 29.76
CA GLU A 462 5.00 17.78 30.46
C GLU A 462 4.63 16.56 29.60
N SER A 463 5.45 15.50 29.66
CA SER A 463 5.23 14.24 28.97
C SER A 463 5.29 13.06 29.93
N TYR A 464 4.25 12.23 29.93
CA TYR A 464 4.06 11.08 30.82
C TYR A 464 4.16 9.79 30.02
N HIS A 465 5.20 9.00 30.25
CA HIS A 465 5.51 7.79 29.49
C HIS A 465 5.18 6.55 30.32
N LEU A 466 4.33 5.67 29.78
CA LEU A 466 3.92 4.42 30.43
C LEU A 466 4.94 3.29 30.17
N ILE A 467 6.21 3.62 30.40
CA ILE A 467 7.37 2.74 30.33
C ILE A 467 8.29 3.07 31.50
N THR A 468 9.01 2.08 32.03
CA THR A 468 10.02 2.34 33.07
C THR A 468 11.23 3.06 32.48
N LYS A 469 11.97 3.81 33.30
CA LYS A 469 13.20 4.46 32.85
C LYS A 469 14.25 3.44 32.40
N ALA A 470 14.29 2.27 33.06
CA ALA A 470 15.18 1.18 32.71
C ALA A 470 14.84 0.54 31.36
N GLU A 471 13.56 0.36 31.03
CA GLU A 471 13.13 -0.12 29.71
C GLU A 471 13.37 0.92 28.62
N TYR A 472 13.11 2.21 28.91
CA TYR A 472 13.39 3.31 27.98
C TYR A 472 14.85 3.32 27.51
N GLN A 473 15.80 3.12 28.42
CA GLN A 473 17.23 3.06 28.10
C GLN A 473 17.61 1.86 27.23
N LYS A 474 16.81 0.78 27.23
CA LYS A 474 17.01 -0.41 26.41
C LYS A 474 16.36 -0.29 25.02
N LEU A 475 15.52 0.72 24.79
CA LEU A 475 14.88 0.92 23.49
C LEU A 475 15.92 1.25 22.43
N GLU A 476 15.65 0.79 21.21
CA GLU A 476 16.41 1.19 20.03
C GLU A 476 16.46 2.72 19.92
N PRO A 477 17.61 3.31 19.58
CA PRO A 477 17.73 4.76 19.44
C PRO A 477 16.79 5.32 18.37
N HIS A 478 16.57 4.59 17.27
CA HIS A 478 15.82 5.02 16.10
C HIS A 478 14.86 3.94 15.58
N PRO A 479 13.83 4.31 14.79
CA PRO A 479 13.00 3.33 14.11
C PRO A 479 13.84 2.50 13.13
N ILE A 480 13.54 1.20 13.05
CA ILE A 480 14.17 0.32 12.06
C ILE A 480 13.75 0.77 10.65
N PRO A 481 14.69 0.91 9.70
CA PRO A 481 14.39 1.26 8.30
C PRO A 481 13.35 0.32 7.68
N GLN A 482 12.45 0.87 6.87
CA GLN A 482 11.33 0.10 6.30
C GLN A 482 11.82 -1.03 5.39
N VAL A 483 12.93 -0.84 4.69
CA VAL A 483 13.53 -1.84 3.80
C VAL A 483 13.97 -3.11 4.53
N LEU A 484 14.21 -3.04 5.85
CA LEU A 484 14.62 -4.20 6.65
C LEU A 484 13.43 -5.01 7.21
N CYS A 485 12.20 -4.49 7.11
CA CYS A 485 11.03 -5.08 7.77
C CYS A 485 9.84 -5.34 6.84
N ASN A 486 9.92 -4.96 5.56
CA ASN A 486 8.84 -5.12 4.59
C ASN A 486 9.22 -6.12 3.48
N PRO A 487 8.23 -6.71 2.78
CA PRO A 487 8.48 -7.51 1.58
C PRO A 487 9.18 -6.70 0.50
N LEU A 488 10.13 -7.33 -0.20
CA LEU A 488 11.04 -6.65 -1.12
C LEU A 488 10.66 -6.84 -2.60
N GLU A 489 9.58 -7.53 -2.95
CA GLU A 489 9.23 -7.86 -4.35
C GLU A 489 9.06 -6.60 -5.19
N LYS A 490 8.38 -5.57 -4.67
CA LYS A 490 8.25 -4.30 -5.40
C LYS A 490 9.60 -3.58 -5.52
N VAL A 491 10.42 -3.63 -4.48
CA VAL A 491 11.74 -2.99 -4.46
C VAL A 491 12.67 -3.63 -5.49
N VAL A 492 12.72 -4.97 -5.51
CA VAL A 492 13.49 -5.75 -6.48
C VAL A 492 13.02 -5.45 -7.90
N LEU A 493 11.70 -5.46 -8.16
CA LEU A 493 11.17 -5.09 -9.47
C LEU A 493 11.58 -3.67 -9.88
N ASP A 494 11.51 -2.71 -8.96
CA ASP A 494 11.91 -1.33 -9.24
C ASP A 494 13.39 -1.21 -9.55
N THR A 495 14.27 -1.97 -8.87
CA THR A 495 15.70 -1.98 -9.18
C THR A 495 15.97 -2.31 -10.65
N LYS A 496 15.21 -3.26 -11.22
CA LYS A 496 15.32 -3.67 -12.62
C LYS A 496 14.86 -2.63 -13.63
N THR A 497 14.20 -1.56 -13.18
CA THR A 497 13.87 -0.41 -14.04
C THR A 497 15.00 0.62 -14.14
N TYR A 498 15.98 0.57 -13.23
CA TYR A 498 17.10 1.51 -13.17
C TYR A 498 18.41 0.93 -13.69
N THR A 499 18.54 -0.40 -13.69
CA THR A 499 19.80 -1.09 -13.89
C THR A 499 19.56 -2.54 -14.31
N ASN A 500 20.55 -3.14 -14.98
CA ASN A 500 20.57 -4.56 -15.31
C ASN A 500 21.35 -5.39 -14.27
N GLU A 501 21.93 -4.76 -13.24
CA GLU A 501 22.66 -5.51 -12.20
C GLU A 501 21.72 -6.39 -11.35
N THR A 502 22.29 -7.32 -10.59
CA THR A 502 21.51 -8.12 -9.64
C THR A 502 20.96 -7.23 -8.52
N ALA A 503 19.77 -7.56 -8.02
CA ALA A 503 19.11 -6.81 -6.95
C ALA A 503 19.94 -6.82 -5.68
N GLU A 504 20.65 -7.91 -5.39
CA GLU A 504 21.59 -8.00 -4.28
C GLU A 504 22.73 -6.97 -4.41
N ASN A 505 23.34 -6.85 -5.59
CA ASN A 505 24.39 -5.84 -5.84
C ASN A 505 23.83 -4.43 -5.69
N PHE A 506 22.66 -4.14 -6.27
CA PHE A 506 22.05 -2.81 -6.13
C PHE A 506 21.77 -2.48 -4.67
N LEU A 507 21.05 -3.36 -3.96
CA LEU A 507 20.58 -3.12 -2.59
C LEU A 507 21.71 -3.18 -1.55
N SER A 508 22.84 -3.82 -1.87
CA SER A 508 24.04 -3.76 -1.02
C SER A 508 24.59 -2.34 -0.84
N ASN A 509 24.26 -1.41 -1.75
CA ASN A 509 24.66 -0.01 -1.69
C ASN A 509 23.75 0.84 -0.80
N LEU A 510 22.72 0.28 -0.16
CA LEU A 510 21.87 1.02 0.77
C LEU A 510 22.65 1.50 1.99
N LEU A 511 22.12 2.53 2.66
CA LEU A 511 22.68 3.02 3.93
C LEU A 511 22.77 1.89 4.97
N GLU A 512 21.72 1.07 5.03
CA GLU A 512 21.68 -0.18 5.79
C GLU A 512 21.04 -1.26 4.90
N PRO A 513 21.84 -2.18 4.33
CA PRO A 513 21.34 -3.16 3.37
C PRO A 513 20.52 -4.27 4.07
N PRO A 514 19.43 -4.77 3.44
CA PRO A 514 18.74 -5.98 3.87
C PRO A 514 19.65 -7.21 3.87
N LYS A 515 19.23 -8.25 4.58
CA LYS A 515 19.93 -9.53 4.52
C LYS A 515 19.84 -10.12 3.10
N PRO A 516 20.93 -10.69 2.55
CA PRO A 516 20.93 -11.31 1.22
C PRO A 516 19.85 -12.39 1.04
N VAL A 517 19.55 -13.16 2.10
CA VAL A 517 18.49 -14.19 2.07
C VAL A 517 17.12 -13.58 1.78
N SER A 518 16.79 -12.42 2.37
CA SER A 518 15.51 -11.75 2.17
C SER A 518 15.39 -11.19 0.75
N ILE A 519 16.51 -10.74 0.15
CA ILE A 519 16.57 -10.28 -1.24
C ILE A 519 16.36 -11.46 -2.20
N ARG A 520 17.11 -12.55 -2.02
CA ARG A 520 16.98 -13.77 -2.85
C ARG A 520 15.57 -14.35 -2.81
N LYS A 521 14.93 -14.37 -1.64
CA LYS A 521 13.52 -14.79 -1.51
C LYS A 521 12.57 -13.90 -2.31
N ALA A 522 12.78 -12.59 -2.32
CA ALA A 522 11.95 -11.68 -3.12
C ALA A 522 12.17 -11.86 -4.63
N VAL A 523 13.42 -12.13 -5.05
CA VAL A 523 13.74 -12.52 -6.44
C VAL A 523 13.02 -13.83 -6.81
N GLU A 524 13.16 -14.88 -5.99
CA GLU A 524 12.46 -16.16 -6.18
C GLU A 524 10.93 -15.98 -6.27
N ASN A 525 10.35 -15.12 -5.44
CA ASN A 525 8.92 -14.80 -5.50
C ASN A 525 8.53 -14.13 -6.83
N LEU A 526 9.37 -13.24 -7.38
CA LEU A 526 9.13 -12.62 -8.68
C LEU A 526 9.32 -13.61 -9.85
N ILE A 527 10.26 -14.55 -9.74
CA ILE A 527 10.43 -15.66 -10.68
C ILE A 527 9.19 -16.56 -10.67
N ASN A 528 8.72 -16.95 -9.49
CA ASN A 528 7.48 -17.74 -9.32
C ASN A 528 6.23 -17.00 -9.85
N LEU A 529 6.24 -15.66 -9.86
CA LEU A 529 5.19 -14.85 -10.47
C LEU A 529 5.35 -14.69 -11.99
N GLY A 530 6.42 -15.19 -12.60
CA GLY A 530 6.75 -15.04 -14.01
C GLY A 530 7.18 -13.62 -14.40
N VAL A 531 7.56 -12.79 -13.43
CA VAL A 531 8.00 -11.40 -13.63
C VAL A 531 9.48 -11.35 -14.02
N LEU A 532 10.29 -12.21 -13.40
CA LEU A 532 11.70 -12.39 -13.70
C LEU A 532 11.94 -13.82 -14.25
N ASP A 533 12.99 -13.99 -15.03
CA ASP A 533 13.54 -15.31 -15.36
C ASP A 533 14.60 -15.75 -14.33
N ASP A 534 15.13 -16.97 -14.50
CA ASP A 534 16.12 -17.55 -13.60
C ASP A 534 17.46 -16.79 -13.57
N GLU A 535 17.69 -15.92 -14.56
CA GLU A 535 18.86 -15.04 -14.68
C GLU A 535 18.61 -13.64 -14.09
N GLU A 536 17.45 -13.44 -13.46
CA GLU A 536 17.04 -12.18 -12.85
C GLU A 536 16.76 -11.05 -13.86
N ASN A 537 16.45 -11.39 -15.12
CA ASN A 537 16.04 -10.44 -16.15
C ASN A 537 14.52 -10.31 -16.22
N LEU A 538 14.03 -9.14 -16.65
CA LEU A 538 12.59 -8.91 -16.83
C LEU A 538 12.04 -9.74 -18.00
N THR A 539 11.05 -10.58 -17.72
CA THR A 539 10.28 -11.31 -18.75
C THR A 539 9.39 -10.35 -19.55
N ALA A 540 8.68 -10.85 -20.58
CA ALA A 540 7.67 -10.06 -21.30
C ALA A 540 6.58 -9.52 -20.34
N LEU A 541 6.16 -10.34 -19.37
CA LEU A 541 5.26 -9.92 -18.30
C LEU A 541 5.92 -8.88 -17.39
N GLY A 542 7.18 -9.12 -17.00
CA GLY A 542 7.94 -8.22 -16.13
C GLY A 542 8.08 -6.81 -16.69
N ARG A 543 8.44 -6.67 -17.97
CA ARG A 543 8.56 -5.37 -18.64
C ARG A 543 7.25 -4.57 -18.64
N ARG A 544 6.10 -5.24 -18.77
CA ARG A 544 4.77 -4.61 -18.70
C ARG A 544 4.41 -4.23 -17.26
N ILE A 545 4.60 -5.15 -16.32
CA ILE A 545 4.29 -4.95 -14.89
C ILE A 545 5.11 -3.79 -14.29
N ALA A 546 6.37 -3.63 -14.70
CA ALA A 546 7.29 -2.59 -14.22
C ALA A 546 6.78 -1.16 -14.47
N LEU A 547 5.93 -0.94 -15.48
CA LEU A 547 5.34 0.36 -15.79
C LEU A 547 4.25 0.78 -14.79
N PHE A 548 3.71 -0.15 -14.02
CA PHE A 548 2.61 0.13 -13.10
C PHE A 548 3.14 0.57 -11.72
N PRO A 549 2.58 1.65 -11.14
CA PRO A 549 3.01 2.15 -9.84
C PRO A 549 2.40 1.40 -8.64
N THR A 550 2.01 0.15 -8.82
CA THR A 550 1.32 -0.66 -7.79
C THR A 550 2.07 -1.98 -7.53
N HIS A 551 1.57 -2.78 -6.59
CA HIS A 551 2.16 -4.05 -6.21
C HIS A 551 2.21 -5.02 -7.42
N PRO A 552 3.27 -5.82 -7.62
CA PRO A 552 3.42 -6.68 -8.81
C PRO A 552 2.21 -7.59 -9.06
N LYS A 553 1.61 -8.15 -8.01
CA LYS A 553 0.37 -8.96 -8.08
C LYS A 553 -0.81 -8.20 -8.71
N PHE A 554 -1.02 -6.92 -8.37
CA PHE A 554 -2.11 -6.14 -8.96
C PHE A 554 -1.79 -5.71 -10.40
N SER A 555 -0.54 -5.35 -10.66
CA SER A 555 -0.07 -5.06 -12.03
C SER A 555 -0.24 -6.27 -12.94
N LYS A 556 0.03 -7.49 -12.44
CA LYS A 556 -0.22 -8.75 -13.16
C LYS A 556 -1.70 -8.94 -13.49
N ALA A 557 -2.59 -8.69 -12.52
CA ALA A 557 -4.04 -8.75 -12.76
C ALA A 557 -4.48 -7.76 -13.85
N LEU A 558 -3.96 -6.53 -13.83
CA LEU A 558 -4.23 -5.51 -14.85
C LEU A 558 -3.81 -5.98 -16.24
N VAL A 559 -2.59 -6.50 -16.38
CA VAL A 559 -2.10 -7.05 -17.65
C VAL A 559 -2.99 -8.21 -18.12
N TYR A 560 -3.31 -9.17 -17.26
CA TYR A 560 -4.19 -10.29 -17.61
C TYR A 560 -5.60 -9.85 -17.99
N SER A 561 -6.14 -8.82 -17.36
CA SER A 561 -7.49 -8.31 -17.68
C SER A 561 -7.63 -7.84 -19.13
N SER A 562 -6.54 -7.36 -19.74
CA SER A 562 -6.50 -6.95 -21.15
C SER A 562 -6.38 -8.13 -22.13
N ILE A 563 -5.84 -9.27 -21.69
CA ILE A 563 -5.72 -10.48 -22.50
C ILE A 563 -7.05 -11.24 -22.51
N PHE A 564 -7.73 -11.28 -21.36
CA PHE A 564 -9.00 -11.96 -21.11
C PHE A 564 -10.24 -11.07 -21.32
N ASN A 565 -10.08 -9.83 -21.78
CA ASN A 565 -11.16 -8.90 -22.12
C ASN A 565 -12.17 -8.63 -20.96
N CYS A 566 -11.66 -8.35 -19.76
CA CYS A 566 -12.47 -8.03 -18.56
C CYS A 566 -11.85 -6.88 -17.73
N ILE A 567 -11.43 -5.82 -18.42
CA ILE A 567 -10.62 -4.73 -17.87
C ILE A 567 -11.36 -3.96 -16.77
N HIS A 568 -12.62 -3.60 -17.03
CA HIS A 568 -13.40 -2.70 -16.18
C HIS A 568 -13.45 -3.12 -14.70
N PRO A 569 -13.87 -4.36 -14.35
CA PRO A 569 -13.91 -4.79 -12.96
C PRO A 569 -12.51 -4.91 -12.35
N ILE A 570 -11.52 -5.44 -13.08
CA ILE A 570 -10.16 -5.63 -12.56
C ILE A 570 -9.46 -4.30 -12.28
N VAL A 571 -9.53 -3.33 -13.21
CA VAL A 571 -9.00 -1.97 -13.02
C VAL A 571 -9.65 -1.31 -11.81
N THR A 572 -10.95 -1.48 -11.64
CA THR A 572 -11.68 -0.93 -10.50
C THR A 572 -11.21 -1.54 -9.18
N ILE A 573 -11.16 -2.87 -9.11
CA ILE A 573 -10.73 -3.62 -7.93
C ILE A 573 -9.29 -3.24 -7.57
N THR A 574 -8.36 -3.37 -8.49
CA THR A 574 -6.94 -3.02 -8.26
C THR A 574 -6.76 -1.55 -7.88
N SER A 575 -7.57 -0.63 -8.40
CA SER A 575 -7.54 0.79 -8.00
C SER A 575 -8.00 1.01 -6.56
N VAL A 576 -9.02 0.28 -6.09
CA VAL A 576 -9.46 0.31 -4.69
C VAL A 576 -8.33 -0.14 -3.75
N PHE A 577 -7.64 -1.22 -4.10
CA PHE A 577 -6.55 -1.78 -3.26
C PHE A 577 -5.21 -1.07 -3.42
N SER A 578 -5.04 -0.28 -4.48
CA SER A 578 -3.86 0.57 -4.65
C SER A 578 -3.98 1.93 -3.94
N GLY A 579 -5.16 2.28 -3.45
CA GLY A 579 -5.40 3.51 -2.70
C GLY A 579 -5.00 3.39 -1.23
N GLU A 580 -4.39 4.44 -0.68
CA GLU A 580 -3.90 4.47 0.72
C GLU A 580 -5.04 4.52 1.77
N SER A 581 -6.29 4.70 1.34
CA SER A 581 -7.43 4.98 2.21
C SER A 581 -8.62 4.09 1.92
N ASN A 582 -9.41 3.78 2.96
CA ASN A 582 -10.64 3.02 2.76
C ASN A 582 -11.68 3.82 1.97
N LEU A 583 -12.39 3.12 1.07
CA LEU A 583 -13.52 3.63 0.29
C LEU A 583 -14.67 4.10 1.19
N PHE A 584 -14.92 3.34 2.27
CA PHE A 584 -16.02 3.58 3.18
C PHE A 584 -15.61 4.51 4.35
N TYR A 585 -16.57 5.27 4.88
CA TYR A 585 -16.41 5.97 6.16
C TYR A 585 -17.06 5.18 7.30
N GLY A 586 -16.58 5.37 8.53
CA GLY A 586 -17.05 4.60 9.68
C GLY A 586 -16.74 3.10 9.61
N VAL A 587 -15.68 2.68 8.90
CA VAL A 587 -15.30 1.26 8.72
C VAL A 587 -15.09 0.52 10.04
N LEU A 588 -14.71 1.24 11.08
CA LEU A 588 -14.39 0.66 12.36
C LEU A 588 -15.66 0.38 13.19
N ASP A 589 -16.69 1.22 13.03
CA ASP A 589 -17.91 1.20 13.85
C ASP A 589 -19.11 0.58 13.10
N HIS A 590 -19.17 0.72 11.77
CA HIS A 590 -20.31 0.34 10.92
C HIS A 590 -20.04 -0.89 10.04
N LYS A 591 -19.29 -1.87 10.56
CA LYS A 591 -18.89 -3.07 9.78
C LYS A 591 -20.07 -3.87 9.25
N SER A 592 -21.14 -4.02 10.04
CA SER A 592 -22.34 -4.77 9.65
C SER A 592 -23.08 -4.09 8.50
N GLU A 593 -23.26 -2.77 8.56
CA GLU A 593 -23.94 -1.97 7.54
C GLU A 593 -23.15 -1.99 6.21
N ILE A 594 -21.83 -1.80 6.27
CA ILE A 594 -20.94 -1.93 5.11
C ILE A 594 -21.05 -3.33 4.48
N ARG A 595 -21.08 -4.37 5.31
CA ARG A 595 -21.25 -5.76 4.83
C ARG A 595 -22.60 -5.94 4.13
N THR A 596 -23.69 -5.48 4.72
CA THR A 596 -25.03 -5.56 4.11
C THR A 596 -25.08 -4.82 2.79
N ASN A 597 -24.51 -3.61 2.72
CA ASN A 597 -24.42 -2.83 1.50
C ASN A 597 -23.63 -3.54 0.41
N LYS A 598 -22.51 -4.21 0.73
CA LYS A 598 -21.77 -5.02 -0.25
C LYS A 598 -22.58 -6.22 -0.74
N LYS A 599 -23.35 -6.87 0.13
CA LYS A 599 -24.22 -8.00 -0.24
C LYS A 599 -25.29 -7.64 -1.27
N LEU A 600 -25.73 -6.38 -1.34
CA LEU A 600 -26.64 -5.91 -2.39
C LEU A 600 -26.05 -6.04 -3.81
N TYR A 601 -24.73 -6.08 -3.92
CA TYR A 601 -24.02 -6.15 -5.21
C TYR A 601 -23.38 -7.51 -5.46
N HIS A 602 -22.94 -8.22 -4.41
CA HIS A 602 -22.52 -9.62 -4.54
C HIS A 602 -22.58 -10.38 -3.20
N PRO A 603 -23.19 -11.58 -3.14
CA PRO A 603 -23.41 -12.31 -1.87
C PRO A 603 -22.16 -13.02 -1.33
N SER A 604 -21.19 -13.36 -2.18
CA SER A 604 -20.03 -14.21 -1.85
C SER A 604 -18.66 -13.61 -2.20
N SER A 605 -18.61 -12.36 -2.71
CA SER A 605 -17.39 -11.76 -3.25
C SER A 605 -17.30 -10.27 -2.92
N ASP A 606 -16.37 -9.91 -2.03
CA ASP A 606 -16.10 -8.50 -1.68
C ASP A 606 -15.52 -7.74 -2.88
N HIS A 607 -14.62 -8.37 -3.64
CA HIS A 607 -13.92 -7.73 -4.76
C HIS A 607 -14.92 -7.36 -5.87
N ILE A 608 -15.81 -8.29 -6.23
CA ILE A 608 -16.85 -8.07 -7.25
C ILE A 608 -17.88 -7.05 -6.76
N ALA A 609 -18.32 -7.13 -5.51
CA ALA A 609 -19.22 -6.14 -4.93
C ALA A 609 -18.65 -4.71 -5.07
N LEU A 610 -17.35 -4.52 -4.82
CA LEU A 610 -16.69 -3.22 -4.97
C LEU A 610 -16.67 -2.73 -6.44
N ALA A 611 -16.44 -3.61 -7.40
CA ALA A 611 -16.49 -3.28 -8.82
C ALA A 611 -17.89 -2.80 -9.24
N TRP A 612 -18.94 -3.50 -8.81
CA TRP A 612 -20.32 -3.18 -9.16
C TRP A 612 -20.88 -1.95 -8.44
N ILE A 613 -20.48 -1.72 -7.19
CA ILE A 613 -20.76 -0.46 -6.49
C ILE A 613 -20.22 0.74 -7.28
N TYR A 614 -18.99 0.61 -7.80
CA TYR A 614 -18.38 1.67 -8.61
C TYR A 614 -19.09 1.85 -9.96
N LYS A 615 -19.43 0.75 -10.65
CA LYS A 615 -20.20 0.81 -11.91
C LYS A 615 -21.55 1.51 -11.69
N GLN A 616 -22.22 1.26 -10.57
CA GLN A 616 -23.47 1.94 -10.22
C GLN A 616 -23.27 3.43 -9.94
N TRP A 617 -22.18 3.81 -9.26
CA TRP A 617 -21.83 5.21 -9.07
C TRP A 617 -21.58 5.93 -10.40
N CYS A 618 -20.87 5.31 -11.35
CA CYS A 618 -20.68 5.85 -12.70
C CYS A 618 -22.01 6.10 -13.41
N LYS A 619 -22.94 5.13 -13.36
CA LYS A 619 -24.29 5.29 -13.94
C LYS A 619 -25.03 6.49 -13.35
N HIS A 620 -25.00 6.66 -12.02
CA HIS A 620 -25.60 7.83 -11.38
C HIS A 620 -24.89 9.13 -11.76
N ASN A 621 -23.56 9.12 -11.90
CA ASN A 621 -22.80 10.30 -12.31
C ASN A 621 -23.13 10.75 -13.74
N THR A 622 -23.39 9.82 -14.65
CA THR A 622 -23.80 10.12 -16.03
C THR A 622 -25.26 10.55 -16.14
N ILE A 623 -26.17 9.88 -15.42
CA ILE A 623 -27.62 10.11 -15.57
C ILE A 623 -28.10 11.29 -14.73
N SER A 624 -27.64 11.40 -13.48
CA SER A 624 -28.22 12.31 -12.48
C SER A 624 -27.29 12.52 -11.29
N THR A 625 -26.44 13.54 -11.39
CA THR A 625 -25.44 13.89 -10.36
C THR A 625 -26.05 14.17 -8.98
N HIS A 626 -27.31 14.62 -8.92
CA HIS A 626 -28.05 14.82 -7.66
C HIS A 626 -28.29 13.52 -6.85
N LEU A 627 -28.20 12.34 -7.48
CA LEU A 627 -28.34 11.06 -6.79
C LEU A 627 -27.06 10.64 -6.07
N ILE A 628 -25.90 11.20 -6.44
CA ILE A 628 -24.60 10.79 -5.91
C ILE A 628 -24.49 10.96 -4.39
N PRO A 629 -24.87 12.12 -3.79
CA PRO A 629 -24.78 12.29 -2.35
C PRO A 629 -25.67 11.31 -1.59
N LYS A 630 -26.88 11.06 -2.11
CA LYS A 630 -27.83 10.09 -1.53
C LYS A 630 -27.27 8.67 -1.59
N PHE A 631 -26.75 8.27 -2.76
CA PHE A 631 -26.11 6.98 -2.98
C PHE A 631 -24.90 6.78 -2.06
N CYS A 632 -23.98 7.75 -2.01
CA CYS A 632 -22.78 7.68 -1.17
C CYS A 632 -23.14 7.60 0.32
N LYS A 633 -24.15 8.35 0.76
CA LYS A 633 -24.64 8.27 2.14
C LYS A 633 -25.19 6.88 2.47
N GLN A 634 -26.07 6.34 1.62
CA GLN A 634 -26.67 5.01 1.80
C GLN A 634 -25.60 3.90 1.81
N MET A 635 -24.64 3.98 0.90
CA MET A 635 -23.57 2.98 0.75
C MET A 635 -22.41 3.17 1.74
N ARG A 636 -22.43 4.22 2.56
CA ARG A 636 -21.33 4.67 3.43
C ARG A 636 -20.01 4.96 2.70
N ILE A 637 -20.09 5.42 1.46
CA ILE A 637 -18.93 5.71 0.61
C ILE A 637 -18.52 7.17 0.79
N ARG A 638 -17.21 7.44 0.79
CA ARG A 638 -16.69 8.81 0.75
C ARG A 638 -16.75 9.33 -0.68
N GLN A 639 -17.54 10.37 -0.94
CA GLN A 639 -17.72 10.91 -2.31
C GLN A 639 -16.40 11.28 -2.99
N ASN A 640 -15.54 12.08 -2.34
CA ASN A 640 -14.23 12.45 -2.90
C ASN A 640 -13.33 11.23 -3.19
N ARG A 641 -13.56 10.09 -2.54
CA ARG A 641 -12.80 8.86 -2.82
C ARG A 641 -13.22 8.19 -4.11
N MET A 642 -14.47 8.35 -4.55
CA MET A 642 -14.91 7.84 -5.86
C MET A 642 -14.23 8.60 -7.00
N GLU A 643 -14.06 9.91 -6.85
CA GLU A 643 -13.36 10.75 -7.83
C GLU A 643 -11.86 10.40 -7.89
N VAL A 644 -11.20 10.29 -6.74
CA VAL A 644 -9.80 9.83 -6.67
C VAL A 644 -9.66 8.41 -7.24
N LEU A 645 -10.61 7.53 -6.95
CA LEU A 645 -10.63 6.18 -7.51
C LEU A 645 -10.72 6.21 -9.03
N ASN A 646 -11.56 7.07 -9.60
CA ASN A 646 -11.63 7.27 -11.05
C ASN A 646 -10.28 7.73 -11.64
N GLN A 647 -9.60 8.68 -10.98
CA GLN A 647 -8.27 9.12 -11.40
C GLN A 647 -7.22 8.00 -11.36
N ILE A 648 -7.25 7.12 -10.35
CA ILE A 648 -6.37 5.94 -10.27
C ILE A 648 -6.68 4.97 -11.41
N ARG A 649 -7.96 4.70 -11.68
CA ARG A 649 -8.39 3.84 -12.80
C ARG A 649 -7.86 4.37 -14.12
N ASN A 650 -8.03 5.67 -14.38
CA ASN A 650 -7.53 6.32 -15.59
C ASN A 650 -6.01 6.19 -15.70
N THR A 651 -5.29 6.33 -14.59
CA THR A 651 -3.83 6.10 -14.57
C THR A 651 -3.48 4.67 -15.00
N PHE A 652 -4.17 3.66 -14.49
CA PHE A 652 -3.91 2.26 -14.87
C PHE A 652 -4.30 1.95 -16.31
N ILE A 653 -5.38 2.55 -16.81
CA ILE A 653 -5.75 2.49 -18.21
C ILE A 653 -4.65 3.11 -19.08
N HIS A 654 -4.14 4.29 -18.73
CA HIS A 654 -3.01 4.90 -19.43
C HIS A 654 -1.75 4.03 -19.41
N GLN A 655 -1.48 3.31 -18.31
CA GLN A 655 -0.37 2.36 -18.26
C GLN A 655 -0.62 1.14 -19.17
N LEU A 656 -1.85 0.64 -19.28
CA LEU A 656 -2.20 -0.42 -20.23
C LEU A 656 -2.01 0.04 -21.69
N ILE A 657 -2.33 1.30 -22.00
CA ILE A 657 -2.02 1.91 -23.31
C ILE A 657 -0.51 1.99 -23.52
N HIS A 658 0.25 2.44 -22.52
CA HIS A 658 1.71 2.54 -22.59
C HIS A 658 2.36 1.16 -22.80
N CYS A 659 1.81 0.11 -22.19
CA CYS A 659 2.19 -1.28 -22.42
C CYS A 659 1.78 -1.81 -23.82
N ARG A 660 1.13 -0.99 -24.65
CA ARG A 660 0.52 -1.36 -25.95
C ARG A 660 -0.54 -2.46 -25.87
N LEU A 661 -1.08 -2.70 -24.68
CA LEU A 661 -2.16 -3.66 -24.46
C LEU A 661 -3.52 -3.12 -24.87
N LEU A 662 -3.67 -1.78 -24.87
CA LEU A 662 -4.86 -1.07 -25.32
C LEU A 662 -4.50 -0.04 -26.39
N ASN A 663 -5.41 0.15 -27.34
CA ASN A 663 -5.30 1.20 -28.35
C ASN A 663 -5.70 2.56 -27.74
N LYS A 664 -5.03 3.65 -28.14
CA LYS A 664 -5.33 5.03 -27.75
C LYS A 664 -6.75 5.47 -28.11
N ASN A 665 -7.37 4.84 -29.11
CA ASN A 665 -8.71 5.17 -29.60
C ASN A 665 -9.86 4.49 -28.84
N CYS A 666 -9.57 3.56 -27.92
CA CYS A 666 -10.60 2.91 -27.12
C CYS A 666 -11.24 3.94 -26.18
N THR A 667 -12.55 4.16 -26.30
CA THR A 667 -13.29 4.95 -25.33
C THR A 667 -13.53 4.10 -24.08
N TYR A 668 -12.62 4.21 -23.10
CA TYR A 668 -12.60 3.36 -21.90
C TYR A 668 -13.84 3.48 -20.99
N ASP A 669 -14.65 4.52 -21.20
CA ASP A 669 -15.95 4.70 -20.56
C ASP A 669 -17.09 3.97 -21.28
N ASN A 670 -16.83 3.38 -22.45
CA ASN A 670 -17.81 2.59 -23.18
C ASN A 670 -17.77 1.14 -22.67
N PHE A 671 -18.72 0.81 -21.81
CA PHE A 671 -18.96 -0.56 -21.30
C PHE A 671 -19.18 -1.60 -22.42
N ASN A 672 -19.42 -1.18 -23.66
CA ASN A 672 -19.66 -2.06 -24.81
C ASN A 672 -18.43 -2.27 -25.71
N ASP A 673 -17.23 -1.86 -25.30
CA ASP A 673 -15.99 -2.13 -26.03
C ASP A 673 -15.65 -3.65 -25.99
N VAL A 674 -15.13 -4.21 -27.08
CA VAL A 674 -14.68 -5.61 -27.21
C VAL A 674 -13.69 -5.98 -26.09
N THR A 675 -12.90 -5.03 -25.61
CA THR A 675 -11.96 -5.19 -24.49
C THR A 675 -12.62 -5.49 -23.13
N ASN A 676 -13.96 -5.43 -23.05
CA ASN A 676 -14.76 -5.80 -21.89
C ASN A 676 -15.80 -6.90 -22.19
N LYS A 677 -15.64 -7.67 -23.28
CA LYS A 677 -16.58 -8.75 -23.69
C LYS A 677 -17.01 -9.65 -22.52
N TYR A 678 -16.13 -9.93 -21.56
CA TYR A 678 -16.39 -10.83 -20.45
C TYR A 678 -16.44 -10.13 -19.08
N GLU A 679 -16.67 -8.82 -19.02
CA GLU A 679 -16.70 -8.09 -17.75
C GLU A 679 -17.75 -8.61 -16.76
N ASN A 680 -18.87 -9.15 -17.25
CA ASN A 680 -19.99 -9.61 -16.42
C ASN A 680 -19.85 -11.08 -15.98
N ASN A 681 -18.77 -11.77 -16.36
CA ASN A 681 -18.44 -13.09 -15.84
C ASN A 681 -17.68 -12.92 -14.52
N ASP A 682 -18.42 -12.87 -13.41
CA ASP A 682 -17.88 -12.64 -12.06
C ASP A 682 -16.80 -13.69 -11.70
N GLU A 683 -17.04 -14.97 -12.04
CA GLU A 683 -16.11 -16.06 -11.77
C GLU A 683 -14.80 -15.92 -12.55
N LEU A 684 -14.83 -15.51 -13.82
CA LEU A 684 -13.63 -15.21 -14.61
C LEU A 684 -12.80 -14.09 -13.97
N VAL A 685 -13.46 -13.00 -13.57
CA VAL A 685 -12.80 -11.88 -12.89
C VAL A 685 -12.14 -12.37 -11.59
N GLN A 686 -12.84 -13.19 -10.79
CA GLN A 686 -12.30 -13.77 -9.56
C GLN A 686 -11.12 -14.72 -9.84
N ALA A 687 -11.22 -15.55 -10.87
CA ALA A 687 -10.19 -16.50 -11.28
C ALA A 687 -8.90 -15.77 -11.73
N LEU A 688 -9.03 -14.65 -12.43
CA LEU A 688 -7.89 -13.82 -12.84
C LEU A 688 -7.22 -13.12 -11.66
N LEU A 689 -8.02 -12.61 -10.72
CA LEU A 689 -7.51 -12.04 -9.47
C LEU A 689 -6.72 -13.07 -8.68
N TYR A 690 -7.23 -14.30 -8.60
CA TYR A 690 -6.51 -15.43 -8.01
C TYR A 690 -5.27 -15.79 -8.80
N SER A 691 -5.33 -15.85 -10.13
CA SER A 691 -4.17 -16.17 -10.95
C SER A 691 -3.01 -15.21 -10.73
N ALA A 692 -3.34 -13.93 -10.51
CA ALA A 692 -2.37 -12.88 -10.28
C ALA A 692 -1.77 -12.90 -8.86
N THR A 693 -2.51 -13.34 -7.85
CA THR A 693 -2.05 -13.34 -6.45
C THR A 693 -1.54 -14.69 -5.95
N GLN A 694 -2.03 -15.79 -6.53
CA GLN A 694 -1.88 -17.17 -6.07
C GLN A 694 -2.20 -17.35 -4.57
N GLN A 695 -3.11 -16.52 -4.04
CA GLN A 695 -3.46 -16.50 -2.61
C GLN A 695 -4.82 -17.17 -2.39
N LEU A 696 -4.83 -18.23 -1.56
CA LEU A 696 -6.02 -19.04 -1.33
C LEU A 696 -6.27 -19.32 0.15
N ILE A 697 -7.54 -19.29 0.54
CA ILE A 697 -8.06 -19.80 1.80
C ILE A 697 -8.75 -21.13 1.49
N GLU A 698 -8.40 -22.16 2.25
CA GLU A 698 -9.12 -23.43 2.27
C GLU A 698 -10.15 -23.40 3.40
N HIS A 699 -11.42 -23.62 3.05
CA HIS A 699 -12.46 -23.98 4.00
C HIS A 699 -12.45 -25.48 4.25
N LYS A 700 -12.54 -25.86 5.53
CA LYS A 700 -12.68 -27.24 5.98
C LYS A 700 -13.89 -27.34 6.89
N ASP A 701 -14.86 -28.15 6.47
CA ASP A 701 -16.04 -28.45 7.30
C ASP A 701 -15.67 -29.17 8.61
N ILE A 702 -14.60 -29.96 8.58
CA ILE A 702 -14.07 -30.69 9.73
C ILE A 702 -12.96 -29.87 10.41
N GLY A 703 -13.11 -29.59 11.70
CA GLY A 703 -12.12 -28.89 12.51
C GLY A 703 -12.11 -29.34 13.97
N PHE A 704 -11.26 -28.72 14.79
CA PHE A 704 -11.18 -29.02 16.22
C PHE A 704 -11.90 -27.96 17.05
N LYS A 705 -12.80 -28.40 17.96
CA LYS A 705 -13.43 -27.54 18.97
C LYS A 705 -13.20 -28.10 20.36
N ASN A 706 -12.48 -27.37 21.20
CA ASN A 706 -12.04 -27.79 22.55
C ASN A 706 -11.30 -29.14 22.52
N GLY A 707 -10.40 -29.33 21.55
CA GLY A 707 -9.65 -30.57 21.37
C GLY A 707 -10.42 -31.74 20.73
N ILE A 708 -11.70 -31.56 20.39
CA ILE A 708 -12.56 -32.59 19.80
C ILE A 708 -12.77 -32.31 18.32
N LEU A 709 -12.48 -33.28 17.45
CA LEU A 709 -12.78 -33.22 16.02
C LEU A 709 -14.30 -33.20 15.79
N ARG A 710 -14.81 -32.21 15.05
CA ARG A 710 -16.24 -32.07 14.75
C ARG A 710 -16.43 -31.64 13.28
N LYS A 711 -17.50 -32.15 12.65
CA LYS A 711 -18.07 -31.57 11.42
C LYS A 711 -18.84 -30.28 11.75
N GLY A 712 -18.95 -29.36 10.79
CA GLY A 712 -19.60 -28.06 10.96
C GLY A 712 -18.79 -27.05 11.75
N VAL A 713 -17.47 -27.25 11.91
CA VAL A 713 -16.60 -26.25 12.57
C VAL A 713 -16.33 -25.07 11.63
N ASN A 714 -16.42 -25.30 10.32
CA ASN A 714 -16.19 -24.28 9.27
C ASN A 714 -14.85 -23.56 9.49
N GLU A 715 -13.79 -24.35 9.60
CA GLU A 715 -12.45 -23.85 9.85
C GLU A 715 -11.86 -23.30 8.54
N LEU A 716 -11.32 -22.09 8.58
CA LEU A 716 -10.64 -21.47 7.45
C LEU A 716 -9.14 -21.53 7.68
N ARG A 717 -8.39 -21.92 6.66
CA ARG A 717 -6.93 -22.02 6.72
C ARG A 717 -6.25 -21.33 5.56
N ILE A 718 -5.16 -20.66 5.86
CA ILE A 718 -4.17 -20.23 4.89
C ILE A 718 -2.93 -21.05 5.23
N HIS A 719 -2.54 -21.93 4.31
CA HIS A 719 -1.46 -22.89 4.54
C HIS A 719 -1.80 -23.78 5.76
N ARG A 720 -1.03 -23.68 6.85
CA ARG A 720 -1.26 -24.40 8.11
C ARG A 720 -1.89 -23.52 9.20
N ALA A 721 -2.04 -22.22 8.96
CA ALA A 721 -2.49 -21.25 9.95
C ALA A 721 -4.00 -21.04 9.87
N LEU A 722 -4.63 -20.83 11.03
CA LEU A 722 -6.04 -20.44 11.12
C LEU A 722 -6.23 -19.05 10.51
N ALA A 723 -7.27 -18.92 9.69
CA ALA A 723 -7.70 -17.67 9.09
C ALA A 723 -9.04 -17.21 9.69
N VAL A 724 -9.20 -15.90 9.85
CA VAL A 724 -10.43 -15.27 10.31
C VAL A 724 -10.80 -14.15 9.35
N ILE A 725 -12.03 -14.19 8.87
CA ILE A 725 -12.58 -13.14 8.01
C ILE A 725 -13.03 -11.95 8.87
N SER A 726 -12.73 -10.73 8.44
CA SER A 726 -13.09 -9.50 9.14
C SER A 726 -14.59 -9.19 9.03
N GLY A 727 -15.11 -8.44 10.00
CA GLY A 727 -16.55 -8.17 10.18
C GLY A 727 -17.23 -7.48 9.00
N GLU A 728 -16.48 -6.72 8.22
CA GLU A 728 -16.96 -5.98 7.05
C GLU A 728 -17.11 -6.84 5.80
N SER A 729 -16.52 -8.03 5.73
CA SER A 729 -16.58 -8.91 4.55
C SER A 729 -17.98 -9.52 4.37
N VAL A 730 -18.43 -9.69 3.13
CA VAL A 730 -19.68 -10.41 2.81
C VAL A 730 -19.71 -11.85 3.33
N ASN A 731 -18.54 -12.47 3.50
CA ASN A 731 -18.37 -13.85 3.99
C ASN A 731 -18.15 -13.96 5.51
N TYR A 732 -18.25 -12.85 6.26
CA TYR A 732 -18.14 -12.88 7.72
C TYR A 732 -19.21 -13.77 8.37
N LYS A 733 -18.78 -14.75 9.18
CA LYS A 733 -19.66 -15.72 9.86
C LYS A 733 -20.61 -16.47 8.89
N ARG A 734 -20.20 -16.65 7.63
CA ARG A 734 -20.92 -17.49 6.65
C ARG A 734 -21.02 -18.93 7.19
N LYS A 735 -22.21 -19.52 7.06
CA LYS A 735 -22.50 -20.88 7.54
C LYS A 735 -22.48 -21.91 6.40
N ASP A 736 -22.93 -21.49 5.23
CA ASP A 736 -23.03 -22.33 4.05
C ASP A 736 -21.91 -22.00 3.04
N TRP A 737 -21.25 -23.05 2.56
CA TRP A 737 -20.00 -22.98 1.81
C TRP A 737 -20.11 -23.84 0.55
N PRO A 738 -20.60 -23.26 -0.57
CA PRO A 738 -20.75 -23.99 -1.84
C PRO A 738 -19.42 -24.41 -2.49
N THR A 739 -18.31 -23.84 -2.03
CA THR A 739 -16.96 -24.20 -2.47
C THR A 739 -15.98 -24.18 -1.29
N PRO A 740 -14.96 -25.06 -1.28
CA PRO A 740 -13.89 -25.04 -0.28
C PRO A 740 -12.88 -23.90 -0.46
N TYR A 741 -12.99 -23.08 -1.52
CA TYR A 741 -11.93 -22.14 -1.90
C TYR A 741 -12.37 -20.68 -1.89
N LEU A 742 -11.50 -19.82 -1.35
CA LEU A 742 -11.62 -18.37 -1.47
C LEU A 742 -10.29 -17.74 -1.82
N THR A 743 -10.29 -16.75 -2.71
CA THR A 743 -9.15 -15.85 -2.91
C THR A 743 -9.24 -14.61 -2.03
N TYR A 744 -8.07 -14.04 -1.72
CA TYR A 744 -7.90 -12.83 -0.94
C TYR A 744 -6.64 -12.08 -1.40
N PHE A 745 -6.54 -10.79 -1.06
CA PHE A 745 -5.35 -9.97 -1.36
C PHE A 745 -4.54 -9.63 -0.12
N ASN A 746 -5.25 -9.20 0.93
CA ASN A 746 -4.64 -8.68 2.14
C ASN A 746 -4.98 -9.61 3.31
N GLY A 747 -3.96 -10.35 3.75
CA GLY A 747 -4.00 -11.15 4.98
C GLY A 747 -2.81 -10.77 5.85
N ALA A 748 -3.06 -10.56 7.14
CA ALA A 748 -2.00 -10.33 8.10
C ALA A 748 -2.19 -11.20 9.33
N HIS A 749 -1.13 -11.87 9.76
CA HIS A 749 -1.12 -12.61 11.00
C HIS A 749 -1.19 -11.63 12.17
N CYS A 750 -2.28 -11.70 12.92
CA CYS A 750 -2.46 -10.90 14.12
C CYS A 750 -1.97 -11.72 15.31
N GLU A 751 -0.83 -11.33 15.89
CA GLU A 751 -0.22 -12.07 16.99
C GLU A 751 -1.16 -12.19 18.20
N MET A 752 -1.88 -11.10 18.50
CA MET A 752 -2.90 -11.06 19.55
C MET A 752 -3.99 -12.11 19.34
N ARG A 753 -4.41 -12.33 18.08
CA ARG A 753 -5.49 -13.28 17.73
C ARG A 753 -5.00 -14.68 17.35
N ARG A 754 -3.68 -14.90 17.26
CA ARG A 754 -3.07 -16.17 16.81
C ARG A 754 -3.68 -16.70 15.50
N SER A 755 -4.04 -15.79 14.61
CA SER A 755 -4.72 -16.10 13.35
C SER A 755 -4.43 -15.05 12.30
N ILE A 756 -4.52 -15.45 11.02
CA ILE A 756 -4.44 -14.56 9.88
C ILE A 756 -5.79 -13.88 9.72
N VAL A 757 -5.81 -12.55 9.84
CA VAL A 757 -7.02 -11.77 9.62
C VAL A 757 -7.05 -11.34 8.17
N VAL A 758 -8.11 -11.75 7.46
CA VAL A 758 -8.37 -11.41 6.06
C VAL A 758 -9.58 -10.49 6.00
N ARG A 759 -9.48 -9.37 5.28
CA ARG A 759 -10.54 -8.35 5.25
C ARG A 759 -11.50 -8.50 4.08
N GLU A 760 -10.99 -8.86 2.92
CA GLU A 760 -11.75 -9.02 1.69
C GLU A 760 -11.53 -10.41 1.11
N THR A 761 -12.62 -11.07 0.71
CA THR A 761 -12.59 -12.44 0.20
C THR A 761 -13.54 -12.61 -0.99
N SER A 762 -13.20 -13.54 -1.87
CA SER A 762 -14.06 -13.98 -2.97
C SER A 762 -14.03 -15.49 -3.07
N MET A 763 -15.20 -16.13 -3.06
CA MET A 763 -15.30 -17.58 -3.28
C MET A 763 -14.90 -17.93 -4.72
N LEU A 764 -14.38 -19.13 -4.95
CA LEU A 764 -13.94 -19.61 -6.26
C LEU A 764 -14.36 -21.05 -6.48
N SER A 765 -14.79 -21.39 -7.69
CA SER A 765 -15.05 -22.78 -8.04
C SER A 765 -13.74 -23.60 -8.04
N PRO A 766 -13.78 -24.89 -7.69
CA PRO A 766 -12.61 -25.76 -7.79
C PRO A 766 -12.00 -25.79 -9.21
N LEU A 767 -12.84 -25.64 -10.23
CA LEU A 767 -12.40 -25.63 -11.63
C LEU A 767 -11.63 -24.36 -11.98
N SER A 768 -12.08 -23.19 -11.51
CA SER A 768 -11.33 -21.93 -11.62
C SER A 768 -9.96 -22.04 -10.96
N VAL A 769 -9.90 -22.64 -9.77
CA VAL A 769 -8.64 -22.84 -9.05
C VAL A 769 -7.69 -23.74 -9.86
N LEU A 770 -8.17 -24.84 -10.44
CA LEU A 770 -7.35 -25.72 -11.29
C LEU A 770 -6.81 -24.98 -12.52
N LEU A 771 -7.68 -24.34 -13.30
CA LEU A 771 -7.33 -23.72 -14.58
C LEU A 771 -6.38 -22.51 -14.41
N PHE A 772 -6.49 -21.77 -13.31
CA PHE A 772 -5.75 -20.51 -13.10
C PHE A 772 -4.60 -20.59 -12.10
N SER A 773 -4.38 -21.76 -11.47
CA SER A 773 -3.16 -22.04 -10.71
C SER A 773 -1.93 -22.02 -11.62
N GLN A 774 -0.81 -21.46 -11.18
CA GLN A 774 0.45 -21.42 -11.95
C GLN A 774 1.52 -22.42 -11.46
N GLY A 775 1.16 -23.32 -10.55
CA GLY A 775 2.08 -24.32 -10.00
C GLY A 775 2.27 -25.55 -10.88
N ASP A 776 3.32 -26.32 -10.59
CA ASP A 776 3.56 -27.63 -11.19
C ASP A 776 2.43 -28.60 -10.87
N ILE A 777 1.96 -29.28 -11.91
CA ILE A 777 0.90 -30.26 -11.83
C ILE A 777 1.51 -31.66 -11.79
N GLN A 778 1.04 -32.46 -10.84
CA GLN A 778 1.36 -33.88 -10.74
C GLN A 778 0.07 -34.68 -10.78
N CYS A 779 0.05 -35.79 -11.51
CA CYS A 779 -1.11 -36.65 -11.67
C CYS A 779 -0.78 -38.05 -11.18
N TYR A 780 -1.70 -38.64 -10.42
CA TYR A 780 -1.58 -39.99 -9.88
C TYR A 780 -2.88 -40.75 -10.12
N GLU A 781 -2.80 -41.98 -10.62
CA GLU A 781 -3.94 -42.87 -10.72
C GLU A 781 -4.24 -43.48 -9.34
N GLN A 782 -5.49 -43.40 -8.91
CA GLN A 782 -5.96 -43.99 -7.66
C GLN A 782 -6.45 -45.42 -7.90
N ASN A 783 -6.51 -46.21 -6.82
CA ASN A 783 -6.92 -47.62 -6.86
C ASN A 783 -8.34 -47.85 -7.40
N ASP A 784 -9.17 -46.80 -7.44
CA ASP A 784 -10.55 -46.83 -7.97
C ASP A 784 -10.64 -46.40 -9.45
N GLY A 785 -9.51 -46.20 -10.14
CA GLY A 785 -9.43 -45.77 -11.54
C GLY A 785 -9.65 -44.27 -11.75
N ARG A 786 -9.77 -43.48 -10.68
CA ARG A 786 -9.85 -42.01 -10.75
C ARG A 786 -8.46 -41.40 -10.77
N ILE A 787 -8.33 -40.23 -11.37
CA ILE A 787 -7.08 -39.46 -11.38
C ILE A 787 -7.12 -38.44 -10.23
N GLU A 788 -6.07 -38.44 -9.40
CA GLU A 788 -5.78 -37.39 -8.45
C GLU A 788 -4.81 -36.37 -9.08
N ILE A 789 -5.29 -35.14 -9.23
CA ILE A 789 -4.48 -34.01 -9.72
C ILE A 789 -4.00 -33.24 -8.50
N THR A 790 -2.68 -33.10 -8.37
CA THR A 790 -2.03 -32.37 -7.30
C THR A 790 -1.32 -31.13 -7.85
N ILE A 791 -1.58 -29.97 -7.25
CA ILE A 791 -0.93 -28.71 -7.61
C ILE A 791 -0.26 -28.12 -6.36
N LYS A 792 1.02 -27.77 -6.48
CA LYS A 792 1.74 -27.04 -5.42
C LYS A 792 1.69 -25.54 -5.70
N ILE A 793 1.22 -24.77 -4.73
CA ILE A 793 1.12 -23.30 -4.80
C ILE A 793 1.97 -22.69 -3.67
N ASN A 794 2.71 -21.63 -3.99
CA ASN A 794 3.57 -20.87 -3.05
C ASN A 794 4.48 -21.79 -2.22
N GLN A 795 5.04 -22.84 -2.86
CA GLN A 795 5.97 -23.82 -2.29
C GLN A 795 5.48 -24.63 -1.06
N SER A 796 4.28 -24.37 -0.54
CA SER A 796 3.87 -24.84 0.80
C SER A 796 2.41 -25.28 0.90
N GLN A 797 1.55 -24.83 -0.02
CA GLN A 797 0.17 -25.27 -0.12
C GLN A 797 0.02 -26.31 -1.23
N THR A 798 -0.62 -27.43 -0.94
CA THR A 798 -0.85 -28.51 -1.90
C THR A 798 -2.34 -28.69 -2.09
N LEU A 799 -2.83 -28.37 -3.28
CA LEU A 799 -4.21 -28.61 -3.68
C LEU A 799 -4.33 -29.99 -4.30
N ARG A 800 -5.46 -30.64 -4.06
CA ARG A 800 -5.76 -31.99 -4.53
C ARG A 800 -7.15 -32.01 -5.12
N PHE A 801 -7.25 -32.50 -6.34
CA PHE A 801 -8.49 -32.65 -7.07
C PHE A 801 -8.66 -34.10 -7.52
N SER A 802 -9.89 -34.54 -7.71
CA SER A 802 -10.18 -35.87 -8.25
C SER A 802 -11.24 -35.82 -9.35
N CYS A 803 -10.97 -36.48 -10.46
CA CYS A 803 -11.93 -36.70 -11.55
C CYS A 803 -11.63 -38.02 -12.25
N ASP A 804 -12.46 -38.39 -13.22
CA ASP A 804 -12.14 -39.48 -14.14
C ASP A 804 -10.97 -39.11 -15.07
N ASN A 805 -10.39 -40.13 -15.72
CA ASN A 805 -9.19 -39.99 -16.55
C ASN A 805 -9.43 -39.13 -17.81
N GLU A 806 -10.60 -39.25 -18.44
CA GLU A 806 -10.92 -38.47 -19.65
C GLU A 806 -11.01 -36.98 -19.31
N THR A 807 -11.77 -36.64 -18.26
CA THR A 807 -11.88 -35.27 -17.76
C THR A 807 -10.52 -34.71 -17.35
N ALA A 808 -9.67 -35.49 -16.68
CA ALA A 808 -8.34 -35.04 -16.27
C ALA A 808 -7.47 -34.64 -17.46
N ASN A 809 -7.40 -35.48 -18.49
CA ASN A 809 -6.58 -35.22 -19.68
C ASN A 809 -7.05 -33.97 -20.43
N VAL A 810 -8.36 -33.86 -20.68
CA VAL A 810 -8.94 -32.71 -21.39
C VAL A 810 -8.69 -31.41 -20.62
N LEU A 811 -8.90 -31.39 -19.30
CA LEU A 811 -8.71 -30.18 -18.50
C LEU A 811 -7.25 -29.71 -18.46
N LEU A 812 -6.31 -30.64 -18.36
CA LEU A 812 -4.88 -30.31 -18.29
C LEU A 812 -4.34 -29.81 -19.64
N GLU A 813 -4.74 -30.45 -20.73
CA GLU A 813 -4.35 -30.03 -22.07
C GLU A 813 -4.98 -28.67 -22.42
N PHE A 814 -6.27 -28.50 -22.14
CA PHE A 814 -6.96 -27.21 -22.31
C PHE A 814 -6.30 -26.08 -21.51
N ARG A 815 -5.94 -26.34 -20.24
CA ARG A 815 -5.19 -25.40 -19.40
C ARG A 815 -3.86 -25.02 -20.03
N ASN A 816 -3.09 -25.99 -20.53
CA ASN A 816 -1.77 -25.73 -21.11
C ASN A 816 -1.87 -24.88 -22.39
N ILE A 817 -2.85 -25.16 -23.25
CA ILE A 817 -3.13 -24.36 -24.45
C ILE A 817 -3.51 -22.92 -24.07
N MET A 818 -4.42 -22.75 -23.10
CA MET A 818 -4.83 -21.43 -22.62
C MET A 818 -3.61 -20.61 -22.17
N TRP A 819 -2.75 -21.16 -21.32
CA TRP A 819 -1.58 -20.44 -20.81
C TRP A 819 -0.50 -20.21 -21.87
N SER A 820 -0.35 -21.12 -22.84
CA SER A 820 0.51 -20.90 -24.02
C SER A 820 0.06 -19.67 -24.83
N LEU A 821 -1.24 -19.50 -25.06
CA LEU A 821 -1.78 -18.33 -25.76
C LEU A 821 -1.70 -17.04 -24.95
N VAL A 822 -1.84 -17.12 -23.63
CA VAL A 822 -1.60 -15.97 -22.75
C VAL A 822 -0.14 -15.53 -22.86
N GLN A 823 0.82 -16.47 -22.84
CA GLN A 823 2.23 -16.16 -23.03
C GLN A 823 2.50 -15.54 -24.40
N TYR A 824 1.95 -16.11 -25.48
CA TYR A 824 2.03 -15.53 -26.82
C TYR A 824 1.47 -14.09 -26.87
N SER A 825 0.35 -13.84 -26.19
CA SER A 825 -0.26 -12.50 -26.11
C SER A 825 0.60 -11.52 -25.32
N LEU A 826 1.29 -11.97 -24.28
CA LEU A 826 2.24 -11.14 -23.52
C LEU A 826 3.42 -10.68 -24.39
N GLU A 827 3.85 -11.51 -25.33
CA GLU A 827 5.00 -11.24 -26.19
C GLU A 827 4.65 -10.43 -27.44
N LYS A 828 3.47 -10.64 -28.02
CA LYS A 828 3.14 -10.13 -29.36
C LYS A 828 2.00 -9.10 -29.42
N GLN A 829 1.08 -9.07 -28.44
CA GLN A 829 -0.05 -8.13 -28.46
C GLN A 829 0.44 -6.68 -28.44
N GLY A 830 -0.01 -5.87 -29.41
CA GLY A 830 0.35 -4.46 -29.53
C GLY A 830 1.74 -4.16 -30.12
N ILE A 831 2.47 -5.19 -30.53
CA ILE A 831 3.81 -5.06 -31.13
C ILE A 831 3.76 -5.34 -32.64
N ASN A 832 3.00 -6.36 -33.05
CA ASN A 832 2.74 -6.64 -34.46
C ASN A 832 1.37 -6.06 -34.83
N ASP A 833 1.33 -5.08 -35.74
CA ASP A 833 0.12 -4.38 -36.21
C ASP A 833 -0.80 -5.28 -37.07
N TYR A 834 -1.20 -6.48 -36.61
CA TYR A 834 -2.16 -7.37 -37.30
C TYR A 834 -1.90 -7.65 -38.81
N THR A 835 -0.75 -7.25 -39.35
CA THR A 835 -0.39 -7.38 -40.77
C THR A 835 0.04 -8.80 -41.11
N ASN A 836 0.47 -9.56 -40.10
CA ASN A 836 0.85 -10.95 -40.22
C ASN A 836 -0.39 -11.87 -40.08
N LEU A 837 -0.70 -12.60 -41.15
CA LEU A 837 -1.83 -13.54 -41.23
C LEU A 837 -1.77 -14.62 -40.13
N ASN A 838 -0.58 -15.10 -39.77
CA ASN A 838 -0.40 -16.11 -38.73
C ASN A 838 -0.82 -15.58 -37.36
N THR A 839 -0.39 -14.35 -37.04
CA THR A 839 -0.76 -13.68 -35.79
C THR A 839 -2.28 -13.47 -35.70
N LYS A 840 -2.93 -13.11 -36.80
CA LYS A 840 -4.38 -12.95 -36.87
C LYS A 840 -5.11 -14.25 -36.56
N GLN A 841 -4.71 -15.37 -37.18
CA GLN A 841 -5.31 -16.69 -36.94
C GLN A 841 -5.15 -17.14 -35.47
N ILE A 842 -3.99 -16.88 -34.86
CA ILE A 842 -3.76 -17.20 -33.45
C ILE A 842 -4.70 -16.40 -32.54
N PHE A 843 -4.91 -15.10 -32.80
CA PHE A 843 -5.84 -14.29 -32.02
C PHE A 843 -7.31 -14.66 -32.23
N GLU A 844 -7.71 -15.05 -33.45
CA GLU A 844 -9.06 -15.59 -33.70
C GLU A 844 -9.30 -16.90 -32.93
N TYR A 845 -8.31 -17.78 -32.85
CA TYR A 845 -8.38 -18.98 -32.02
C TYR A 845 -8.47 -18.63 -30.53
N LYS A 846 -7.67 -17.65 -30.06
CA LYS A 846 -7.73 -17.16 -28.67
C LYS A 846 -9.13 -16.69 -28.31
N ASP A 847 -9.80 -15.95 -29.18
CA ASP A 847 -11.15 -15.44 -28.90
C ASP A 847 -12.19 -16.56 -28.76
N LYS A 848 -12.09 -17.63 -29.57
CA LYS A 848 -12.92 -18.83 -29.41
C LYS A 848 -12.62 -19.56 -28.10
N LEU A 849 -11.34 -19.70 -27.76
CA LEU A 849 -10.93 -20.32 -26.50
C LEU A 849 -11.48 -19.55 -25.29
N LEU A 850 -11.39 -18.23 -25.29
CA LEU A 850 -11.90 -17.38 -24.21
C LEU A 850 -13.43 -17.46 -24.06
N GLU A 851 -14.16 -17.70 -25.15
CA GLU A 851 -15.60 -17.95 -25.09
C GLU A 851 -15.94 -19.23 -24.34
N ILE A 852 -15.21 -20.31 -24.63
CA ILE A 852 -15.36 -21.58 -23.91
C ILE A 852 -14.91 -21.46 -22.46
N VAL A 853 -13.79 -20.78 -22.18
CA VAL A 853 -13.37 -20.47 -20.79
C VAL A 853 -14.50 -19.75 -20.04
N SER A 854 -15.08 -18.72 -20.65
CA SER A 854 -16.18 -17.97 -20.03
C SER A 854 -17.39 -18.86 -19.73
N GLU A 855 -17.81 -19.70 -20.67
CA GLU A 855 -18.92 -20.65 -20.48
C GLU A 855 -18.64 -21.66 -19.35
N ILE A 856 -17.43 -22.22 -19.31
CA ILE A 856 -16.98 -23.16 -18.27
C ILE A 856 -17.08 -22.51 -16.89
N LEU A 857 -16.54 -21.30 -16.75
CA LEU A 857 -16.49 -20.62 -15.47
C LEU A 857 -17.90 -20.24 -14.98
N CYS A 858 -18.76 -19.73 -15.87
CA CYS A 858 -20.17 -19.45 -15.55
C CYS A 858 -20.90 -20.69 -15.04
N LYS A 859 -20.80 -21.84 -15.75
CA LYS A 859 -21.45 -23.09 -15.29
C LYS A 859 -20.85 -23.57 -13.96
N SER A 860 -19.54 -23.37 -13.74
CA SER A 860 -18.87 -23.80 -12.51
C SER A 860 -19.22 -22.96 -11.26
N SER A 861 -19.65 -21.71 -11.44
CA SER A 861 -19.99 -20.80 -10.35
C SER A 861 -21.48 -20.79 -9.99
N GLU A 862 -22.34 -21.51 -10.70
CA GLU A 862 -23.79 -21.53 -10.47
C GLU A 862 -24.15 -21.82 -9.00
N SER A 863 -23.47 -22.77 -8.35
CA SER A 863 -23.70 -23.09 -6.93
C SER A 863 -23.29 -21.96 -5.98
N ILE A 864 -22.34 -21.13 -6.37
CA ILE A 864 -21.85 -19.97 -5.61
C ILE A 864 -22.78 -18.77 -5.82
N GLU A 865 -23.32 -18.61 -7.04
CA GLU A 865 -24.15 -17.48 -7.43
C GLU A 865 -25.64 -17.67 -7.13
N ASN A 866 -26.17 -18.90 -7.11
CA ASN A 866 -27.57 -19.19 -6.82
C ASN A 866 -27.99 -18.85 -5.37
N ASP A 867 -27.03 -18.55 -4.49
CA ASP A 867 -27.27 -17.84 -3.22
C ASP A 867 -28.01 -16.48 -3.43
N LYS A 868 -27.95 -15.89 -4.64
CA LYS A 868 -28.71 -14.68 -5.04
C LYS A 868 -30.23 -14.84 -4.90
N VAL A 869 -30.79 -16.05 -5.01
CA VAL A 869 -32.25 -16.28 -5.07
C VAL A 869 -32.89 -16.46 -3.69
N SER A 870 -32.11 -16.79 -2.66
CA SER A 870 -32.61 -17.01 -1.29
C SER A 870 -32.77 -15.72 -0.46
N MET A 871 -32.34 -14.57 -0.99
CA MET A 871 -32.32 -13.28 -0.29
C MET A 871 -33.06 -12.13 -1.02
N ALA A 872 -33.79 -12.43 -2.10
CA ALA A 872 -34.66 -11.47 -2.77
C ALA A 872 -36.06 -11.46 -2.15
#